data_AF-A0A165C6B7-F1
#
_entry.id   AF-A0A165C6B7-F1
#
_cell.length_a   1.000
_cell.length_b   1.000
_cell.length_c   1.000
_cell.angle_alpha   90.00
_cell.angle_beta   90.00
_cell.angle_gamma   90.00
#
_symmetry.space_group_name_H-M   'P 1'
#
loop_
_entity.id
_entity.type
_entity.pdbx_description
1 polymer ?
#
loop_
_entity_poly.entity_id
_entity_poly.type
_entity_poly.pdbx_seq_one_letter_code
_entity_poly.pdbx_strand_id
1 'polypeptide(L)'
;MPFSAHALPSSAALASALAPHAPDPESQSVALQSIDKEILSAEKGQDPSTRAARASGGSNSDRRKVCKKLEQLVVLVRARHEKSRDPRDLDKAVELAAELVHYTVLSDAERPTRTHTLASLLGTRFQLFQQAPDLDRSIHHYASILDPSSPASFTGQHPQGHKRGGSGAEGAGAGRETWMFEYSQRLAERYEARGAESDLFRAEALCRAALEQKGLDGTALAERQSHLAYLLQYKIQTLARRDPPEISMPDMLLCIGLAKQALARLPPSDPRRTMYRLRLATYLNTSFKYTGNSAHLDEAISIFDDEFPEFLDTDVNGNAPTPPLSRSSTLTGSTGSGMTPPPAPKQDPSKPYHLRAAAQNLLARYTTKKDPRDLERATTMYRRALLFLLSLHAQNQNQNQSGESESHASAHPLWEDLSLGLLDCLDRSGRKRLNVVISGGGPVGQTLAMSIALQSVERSMVIGGPAVKVTLYESRLMPDGKGGVRWRGADDTPPNTRRQQVITLQDAVIGNYDKAGIPWSRVVWNETLNPDGGERVWPTSRQVPIRQVEDTITAYVQSTKFLRSTVEYKAGSMDAETFDTIRPWCDLFIGADGAGNKSFTINHPEFRFSRTTYVEEQMDRALGVFVDIKGPKRQQAKNVFLTIAQTIYLLNSNYGTLGYLNIRLPGHYMNSMGDNETLESLANSDSILKRRVAFVIKGGLAMFDLPEKDVHAINRIELPMSNSTRYLATANRNPNPNPREAPGRNSTFPVVLAGDAAIKFNFWPGRGANSGLIGAFGLTTTLYDILPTIRPGQSIPVERFMLQVGLLSTLQVREHEGRGGYIQSIGIDQRYEDVFGPQ
;
A
#
# COMPACT_ATOMS: atom_id res chain seq x y z
N MET A 1 -6.34 14.50 -2.65
CA MET A 1 -6.13 14.34 -4.11
C MET A 1 -4.86 13.53 -4.32
N PRO A 2 -4.72 12.71 -5.38
CA PRO A 2 -5.52 12.65 -6.60
C PRO A 2 -6.56 11.51 -6.59
N PHE A 3 -7.69 11.75 -7.27
CA PHE A 3 -8.70 10.74 -7.61
C PHE A 3 -8.58 10.49 -9.11
N SER A 4 -8.04 9.34 -9.53
CA SER A 4 -8.22 8.81 -10.89
C SER A 4 -8.48 7.29 -10.91
N ALA A 5 -9.10 6.75 -9.85
CA ALA A 5 -9.45 5.32 -9.76
C ALA A 5 -10.63 4.89 -10.67
N HIS A 6 -11.00 5.68 -11.69
CA HIS A 6 -12.14 5.39 -12.59
C HIS A 6 -11.73 5.00 -14.02
N ALA A 7 -10.45 5.05 -14.38
CA ALA A 7 -10.02 4.80 -15.74
C ALA A 7 -9.95 3.31 -16.07
N LEU A 8 -10.87 2.84 -16.90
CA LEU A 8 -10.57 1.71 -17.79
C LEU A 8 -9.46 2.16 -18.74
N PRO A 9 -8.47 1.32 -19.07
CA PRO A 9 -7.38 1.72 -19.98
C PRO A 9 -7.94 2.24 -21.31
N SER A 10 -7.20 3.14 -21.96
CA SER A 10 -7.53 3.62 -23.30
C SER A 10 -7.68 2.45 -24.29
N SER A 11 -8.49 2.61 -25.34
CA SER A 11 -8.73 1.53 -26.33
C SER A 11 -7.45 1.02 -26.97
N ALA A 12 -6.45 1.89 -27.14
CA ALA A 12 -5.18 1.57 -27.78
C ALA A 12 -4.23 0.75 -26.88
N ALA A 13 -4.20 1.01 -25.56
CA ALA A 13 -3.34 0.28 -24.63
C ALA A 13 -3.75 -1.20 -24.44
N LEU A 14 -5.06 -1.49 -24.46
CA LEU A 14 -5.61 -2.84 -24.34
C LEU A 14 -5.78 -3.57 -25.68
N ALA A 15 -6.03 -2.88 -26.80
CA ALA A 15 -6.06 -3.50 -28.12
C ALA A 15 -4.70 -4.12 -28.49
N SER A 16 -3.60 -3.52 -28.02
CA SER A 16 -2.26 -4.11 -28.10
C SER A 16 -2.14 -5.45 -27.32
N ALA A 17 -2.89 -5.59 -26.23
CA ALA A 17 -2.90 -6.76 -25.33
C ALA A 17 -3.95 -7.84 -25.71
N LEU A 18 -5.02 -7.48 -26.42
CA LEU A 18 -6.15 -8.33 -26.81
C LEU A 18 -6.10 -8.80 -28.27
N ALA A 19 -4.95 -8.68 -28.95
CA ALA A 19 -4.77 -9.19 -30.30
C ALA A 19 -5.10 -10.70 -30.38
N PRO A 20 -5.73 -11.17 -31.48
CA PRO A 20 -6.17 -12.55 -31.62
C PRO A 20 -4.99 -13.52 -31.49
N HIS A 21 -5.32 -14.79 -31.16
CA HIS A 21 -4.40 -15.93 -31.03
C HIS A 21 -3.12 -15.75 -31.84
N ALA A 22 -1.98 -15.82 -31.15
CA ALA A 22 -0.67 -15.86 -31.78
C ALA A 22 -0.71 -16.89 -32.92
N PRO A 23 -0.45 -16.49 -34.18
CA PRO A 23 -0.34 -17.45 -35.27
C PRO A 23 0.75 -18.49 -34.92
N ASP A 24 0.62 -19.70 -35.46
CA ASP A 24 1.49 -20.85 -35.19
C ASP A 24 2.97 -20.43 -35.05
N PRO A 25 3.73 -20.87 -34.02
CA PRO A 25 5.09 -20.41 -33.76
C PRO A 25 6.05 -20.62 -34.95
N GLU A 26 5.80 -21.62 -35.79
CA GLU A 26 6.54 -21.83 -37.05
C GLU A 26 6.25 -20.73 -38.08
N SER A 27 4.99 -20.32 -38.24
CA SER A 27 4.58 -19.24 -39.15
C SER A 27 5.12 -17.87 -38.71
N GLN A 28 5.21 -17.63 -37.39
CA GLN A 28 5.83 -16.43 -36.83
C GLN A 28 7.34 -16.39 -37.07
N SER A 29 8.03 -17.54 -36.89
CA SER A 29 9.47 -17.66 -37.11
C SER A 29 9.87 -17.36 -38.55
N VAL A 30 9.16 -17.94 -39.54
CA VAL A 30 9.43 -17.69 -40.96
C VAL A 30 9.21 -16.22 -41.33
N ALA A 31 8.14 -15.61 -40.80
CA ALA A 31 7.82 -14.22 -41.09
C ALA A 31 8.82 -13.23 -40.44
N LEU A 32 9.32 -13.54 -39.24
CA LEU A 32 10.38 -12.75 -38.59
C LEU A 32 11.71 -12.88 -39.34
N GLN A 33 12.08 -14.08 -39.80
CA GLN A 33 13.28 -14.28 -40.62
C GLN A 33 13.25 -13.50 -41.94
N SER A 34 12.07 -13.33 -42.56
CA SER A 34 11.91 -12.50 -43.74
C SER A 34 12.14 -11.02 -43.42
N ILE A 35 11.54 -10.52 -42.34
CA ILE A 35 11.69 -9.12 -41.91
C ILE A 35 13.15 -8.83 -41.53
N ASP A 36 13.83 -9.75 -40.84
CA ASP A 36 15.23 -9.61 -40.44
C ASP A 36 16.16 -9.49 -41.65
N LYS A 37 15.92 -10.26 -42.72
CA LYS A 37 16.67 -10.15 -43.98
C LYS A 37 16.44 -8.79 -44.66
N GLU A 38 15.21 -8.29 -44.64
CA GLU A 38 14.87 -6.98 -45.21
C GLU A 38 15.52 -5.84 -44.42
N ILE A 39 15.53 -5.91 -43.08
CA ILE A 39 16.22 -4.94 -42.22
C ILE A 39 17.73 -4.96 -42.51
N LEU A 40 18.37 -6.13 -42.52
CA LEU A 40 19.80 -6.27 -42.83
C LEU A 40 20.16 -5.69 -44.20
N SER A 41 19.30 -5.91 -45.20
CA SER A 41 19.47 -5.33 -46.54
C SER A 41 19.35 -3.81 -46.53
N ALA A 42 18.36 -3.28 -45.81
CA ALA A 42 18.11 -1.85 -45.71
C ALA A 42 19.16 -1.09 -44.88
N GLU A 43 19.81 -1.75 -43.92
CA GLU A 43 20.89 -1.19 -43.08
C GLU A 43 22.26 -1.15 -43.77
N LYS A 44 22.45 -1.92 -44.86
CA LYS A 44 23.74 -2.05 -45.53
C LYS A 44 24.23 -0.70 -46.07
N GLY A 45 25.33 -0.19 -45.49
CA GLY A 45 25.92 1.12 -45.84
C GLY A 45 25.12 2.33 -45.33
N GLN A 46 24.41 2.16 -44.21
CA GLN A 46 23.61 3.18 -43.52
C GLN A 46 24.05 3.41 -42.06
N ASP A 47 25.35 3.43 -41.77
CA ASP A 47 25.81 3.87 -40.46
C ASP A 47 25.34 5.32 -40.18
N PRO A 48 25.08 5.70 -38.90
CA PRO A 48 24.59 7.03 -38.54
C PRO A 48 25.48 8.16 -39.08
N SER A 49 26.81 7.97 -39.08
CA SER A 49 27.78 8.93 -39.62
C SER A 49 27.63 9.14 -41.13
N THR A 50 27.46 8.08 -41.91
CA THR A 50 27.25 8.16 -43.37
C THR A 50 25.90 8.78 -43.70
N ARG A 51 24.85 8.50 -42.92
CA ARG A 51 23.53 9.16 -43.07
C ARG A 51 23.62 10.65 -42.79
N ALA A 52 24.23 11.03 -41.67
CA ALA A 52 24.44 12.42 -41.29
C ALA A 52 25.25 13.18 -42.34
N ALA A 53 26.37 12.61 -42.83
CA ALA A 53 27.20 13.23 -43.86
C ALA A 53 26.44 13.45 -45.18
N ARG A 54 25.64 12.47 -45.63
CA ARG A 54 24.83 12.58 -46.84
C ARG A 54 23.65 13.54 -46.71
N ALA A 55 23.06 13.66 -45.51
CA ALA A 55 21.94 14.56 -45.25
C ALA A 55 22.39 16.02 -45.07
N SER A 56 23.57 16.25 -44.47
CA SER A 56 24.12 17.59 -44.18
C SER A 56 24.98 18.16 -45.32
N GLY A 57 25.77 17.33 -46.01
CA GLY A 57 26.68 17.77 -47.08
C GLY A 57 26.22 17.48 -48.52
N GLY A 58 25.07 16.84 -48.72
CA GLY A 58 24.55 16.41 -50.03
C GLY A 58 23.53 17.35 -50.69
N SER A 59 23.27 17.14 -51.98
CA SER A 59 22.19 17.81 -52.72
C SER A 59 20.80 17.48 -52.11
N ASN A 60 19.77 18.30 -52.38
CA ASN A 60 18.40 18.03 -51.89
C ASN A 60 17.87 16.64 -52.35
N SER A 61 18.37 16.13 -53.48
CA SER A 61 18.11 14.77 -53.97
C SER A 61 18.68 13.69 -53.04
N ASP A 62 19.88 13.88 -52.51
CA ASP A 62 20.54 12.89 -51.66
C ASP A 62 19.92 12.83 -50.26
N ARG A 63 19.51 13.98 -49.72
CA ARG A 63 18.70 14.07 -48.49
C ARG A 63 17.38 13.30 -48.63
N ARG A 64 16.69 13.45 -49.77
CA ARG A 64 15.44 12.72 -50.05
C ARG A 64 15.65 11.21 -50.14
N LYS A 65 16.78 10.75 -50.70
CA LYS A 65 17.14 9.31 -50.71
C LYS A 65 17.41 8.78 -49.31
N VAL A 66 18.09 9.54 -48.45
CA VAL A 66 18.31 9.16 -47.04
C VAL A 66 16.97 9.05 -46.31
N CYS A 67 16.08 10.03 -46.46
CA CYS A 67 14.76 10.00 -45.82
C CYS A 67 13.93 8.78 -46.26
N LYS A 68 13.89 8.44 -47.55
CA LYS A 68 13.16 7.25 -48.04
C LYS A 68 13.68 5.94 -47.44
N LYS A 69 15.00 5.80 -47.29
CA LYS A 69 15.59 4.60 -46.69
C LYS A 69 15.33 4.51 -45.19
N LEU A 70 15.42 5.62 -44.48
CA LEU A 70 15.04 5.72 -43.07
C LEU A 70 13.56 5.38 -42.85
N GLU A 71 12.69 5.91 -43.70
CA GLU A 71 11.25 5.63 -43.66
C GLU A 71 10.97 4.12 -43.85
N GLN A 72 11.64 3.47 -44.80
CA GLN A 72 11.56 2.02 -44.97
C GLN A 72 12.06 1.28 -43.73
N LEU A 73 13.18 1.69 -43.13
CA LEU A 73 13.71 1.08 -41.92
C LEU A 73 12.75 1.22 -40.73
N VAL A 74 12.17 2.40 -40.53
CA VAL A 74 11.18 2.64 -39.47
C VAL A 74 10.00 1.68 -39.61
N VAL A 75 9.46 1.52 -40.83
CA VAL A 75 8.35 0.59 -41.11
C VAL A 75 8.72 -0.86 -40.81
N LEU A 76 9.89 -1.30 -41.25
CA LEU A 76 10.36 -2.68 -41.04
C LEU A 76 10.62 -2.99 -39.58
N VAL A 77 11.31 -2.10 -38.86
CA VAL A 77 11.63 -2.29 -37.42
C VAL A 77 10.35 -2.22 -36.58
N ARG A 78 9.39 -1.35 -36.92
CA ARG A 78 8.07 -1.35 -36.29
C ARG A 78 7.32 -2.66 -36.53
N ALA A 79 7.27 -3.15 -37.78
CA ALA A 79 6.63 -4.42 -38.10
C ALA A 79 7.29 -5.61 -37.39
N ARG A 80 8.61 -5.56 -37.20
CA ARG A 80 9.35 -6.51 -36.38
C ARG A 80 8.90 -6.45 -34.93
N HIS A 81 8.84 -5.27 -34.32
CA HIS A 81 8.33 -5.07 -32.95
C HIS A 81 6.90 -5.57 -32.78
N GLU A 82 6.00 -5.29 -33.73
CA GLU A 82 4.61 -5.74 -33.66
C GLU A 82 4.50 -7.29 -33.60
N LYS A 83 5.42 -8.00 -34.25
CA LYS A 83 5.50 -9.47 -34.23
C LYS A 83 6.32 -10.05 -33.09
N SER A 84 7.50 -9.50 -32.81
CA SER A 84 8.45 -9.99 -31.80
C SER A 84 8.08 -9.54 -30.39
N ARG A 85 7.39 -8.40 -30.26
CA ARG A 85 7.16 -7.64 -29.03
C ARG A 85 8.45 -7.28 -28.29
N ASP A 86 9.60 -7.25 -28.99
CA ASP A 86 10.88 -6.85 -28.39
C ASP A 86 10.89 -5.34 -28.15
N PRO A 87 11.08 -4.88 -26.90
CA PRO A 87 11.11 -3.45 -26.57
C PRO A 87 12.24 -2.69 -27.28
N ARG A 88 13.35 -3.36 -27.60
CA ARG A 88 14.53 -2.73 -28.24
C ARG A 88 14.26 -2.32 -29.68
N ASP A 89 13.42 -3.09 -30.38
CA ASP A 89 13.00 -2.75 -31.74
C ASP A 89 12.15 -1.46 -31.71
N LEU A 90 11.30 -1.26 -30.69
CA LEU A 90 10.49 -0.04 -30.56
C LEU A 90 11.36 1.19 -30.27
N ASP A 91 12.35 1.07 -29.38
CA ASP A 91 13.31 2.16 -29.11
C ASP A 91 14.07 2.56 -30.38
N LYS A 92 14.56 1.56 -31.12
CA LYS A 92 15.24 1.78 -32.40
C LYS A 92 14.32 2.43 -33.43
N ALA A 93 13.05 2.04 -33.51
CA ALA A 93 12.08 2.67 -34.41
C ALA A 93 11.86 4.16 -34.06
N VAL A 94 11.78 4.49 -32.76
CA VAL A 94 11.65 5.88 -32.29
C VAL A 94 12.89 6.71 -32.66
N GLU A 95 14.09 6.17 -32.47
CA GLU A 95 15.35 6.85 -32.84
C GLU A 95 15.43 7.12 -34.36
N LEU A 96 15.14 6.10 -35.18
CA LEU A 96 15.13 6.22 -36.63
C LEU A 96 14.07 7.21 -37.13
N ALA A 97 12.88 7.23 -36.50
CA ALA A 97 11.82 8.17 -36.82
C ALA A 97 12.18 9.61 -36.43
N ALA A 98 12.88 9.81 -35.31
CA ALA A 98 13.38 11.12 -34.91
C ALA A 98 14.44 11.65 -35.88
N GLU A 99 15.38 10.79 -36.31
CA GLU A 99 16.37 11.12 -37.34
C GLU A 99 15.71 11.45 -38.69
N LEU A 100 14.68 10.69 -39.08
CA LEU A 100 13.90 10.94 -40.29
C LEU A 100 13.25 12.33 -40.29
N VAL A 101 12.62 12.71 -39.17
CA VAL A 101 12.00 14.05 -39.01
C VAL A 101 13.07 15.15 -39.01
N HIS A 102 14.22 14.89 -38.39
CA HIS A 102 15.34 15.83 -38.34
C HIS A 102 15.91 16.14 -39.73
N TYR A 103 16.11 15.13 -40.58
CA TYR A 103 16.62 15.34 -41.94
C TYR A 103 15.58 15.79 -42.96
N THR A 104 14.29 15.77 -42.60
CA THR A 104 13.24 16.26 -43.48
C THR A 104 13.24 17.79 -43.49
N VAL A 105 13.31 18.42 -44.66
CA VAL A 105 13.27 19.90 -44.78
C VAL A 105 11.90 20.41 -44.28
N LEU A 106 11.87 21.58 -43.63
CA LEU A 106 10.64 22.16 -43.09
C LEU A 106 9.53 22.31 -44.15
N SER A 107 9.88 22.68 -45.38
CA SER A 107 8.93 22.85 -46.49
C SER A 107 8.57 21.57 -47.25
N ASP A 108 9.00 20.39 -46.79
CA ASP A 108 8.68 19.11 -47.43
C ASP A 108 7.21 18.73 -47.16
N ALA A 109 6.45 18.42 -48.21
CA ALA A 109 5.05 18.01 -48.12
C ALA A 109 4.84 16.71 -47.32
N GLU A 110 5.87 15.85 -47.22
CA GLU A 110 5.82 14.60 -46.45
C GLU A 110 6.19 14.78 -44.97
N ARG A 111 6.62 15.97 -44.56
CA ARG A 111 7.00 16.25 -43.17
C ARG A 111 5.88 15.98 -42.16
N PRO A 112 4.62 16.36 -42.41
CA PRO A 112 3.49 16.03 -41.53
C PRO A 112 3.37 14.52 -41.28
N THR A 113 3.40 13.72 -42.35
CA THR A 113 3.28 12.26 -42.29
C THR A 113 4.41 11.63 -41.47
N ARG A 114 5.66 12.05 -41.71
CA ARG A 114 6.84 11.55 -40.96
C ARG A 114 6.80 11.95 -39.48
N THR A 115 6.35 13.17 -39.19
CA THR A 115 6.20 13.67 -37.81
C THR A 115 5.10 12.92 -37.07
N HIS A 116 4.01 12.57 -37.76
CA HIS A 116 2.96 11.70 -37.21
C HIS A 116 3.49 10.31 -36.89
N THR A 117 4.31 9.70 -37.75
CA THR A 117 4.94 8.38 -37.47
C THR A 117 5.73 8.42 -36.17
N LEU A 118 6.55 9.47 -35.96
CA LEU A 118 7.28 9.66 -34.69
C LEU A 118 6.33 9.83 -33.50
N ALA A 119 5.29 10.66 -33.63
CA ALA A 119 4.31 10.90 -32.58
C ALA A 119 3.57 9.61 -32.17
N SER A 120 3.20 8.80 -33.16
CA SER A 120 2.52 7.51 -32.98
C SER A 120 3.41 6.51 -32.24
N LEU A 121 4.68 6.37 -32.65
CA LEU A 121 5.66 5.48 -31.99
C LEU A 121 5.94 5.89 -30.53
N LEU A 122 6.08 7.19 -30.27
CA LEU A 122 6.21 7.71 -28.89
C LEU A 122 4.96 7.39 -28.05
N GLY A 123 3.77 7.48 -28.64
CA GLY A 123 2.52 7.07 -28.00
C GLY A 123 2.49 5.58 -27.65
N THR A 124 2.87 4.71 -28.59
CA THR A 124 2.98 3.26 -28.35
C THR A 124 4.00 2.95 -27.25
N ARG A 125 5.14 3.66 -27.25
CA ARG A 125 6.17 3.50 -26.22
C ARG A 125 5.67 3.94 -24.84
N PHE A 126 4.95 5.05 -24.75
CA PHE A 126 4.27 5.47 -23.53
C PHE A 126 3.29 4.40 -23.04
N GLN A 127 2.47 3.82 -23.92
CA GLN A 127 1.50 2.80 -23.53
C GLN A 127 2.16 1.56 -22.90
N LEU A 128 3.35 1.17 -23.38
CA LEU A 128 4.07 0.00 -22.87
C LEU A 128 4.87 0.30 -21.59
N PHE A 129 5.52 1.46 -21.49
CA PHE A 129 6.46 1.75 -20.38
C PHE A 129 6.02 2.85 -19.43
N GLN A 130 4.89 3.52 -19.71
CA GLN A 130 4.30 4.58 -18.88
C GLN A 130 5.26 5.75 -18.59
N GLN A 131 6.19 6.03 -19.50
CA GLN A 131 7.16 7.13 -19.38
C GLN A 131 6.54 8.48 -19.77
N ALA A 132 6.26 9.33 -18.78
CA ALA A 132 5.62 10.63 -18.99
C ALA A 132 6.26 11.54 -20.08
N PRO A 133 7.60 11.59 -20.25
CA PRO A 133 8.20 12.41 -21.31
C PRO A 133 7.82 11.97 -22.74
N ASP A 134 7.51 10.70 -22.95
CA ASP A 134 7.12 10.20 -24.28
C ASP A 134 5.73 10.70 -24.67
N LEU A 135 4.81 10.71 -23.70
CA LEU A 135 3.47 11.24 -23.90
C LEU A 135 3.49 12.73 -24.24
N ASP A 136 4.27 13.52 -23.50
CA ASP A 136 4.38 14.97 -23.76
C ASP A 136 5.01 15.26 -25.12
N ARG A 137 6.02 14.49 -25.54
CA ARG A 137 6.62 14.61 -26.88
C ARG A 137 5.65 14.20 -27.99
N SER A 138 4.89 13.13 -27.79
CA SER A 138 3.85 12.70 -28.73
C SER A 138 2.80 13.81 -28.94
N ILE A 139 2.27 14.37 -27.85
CA ILE A 139 1.32 15.50 -27.86
C ILE A 139 1.89 16.71 -28.57
N HIS A 140 3.15 17.07 -28.30
CA HIS A 140 3.82 18.19 -28.97
C HIS A 140 3.88 18.00 -30.49
N HIS A 141 4.25 16.81 -30.95
CA HIS A 141 4.32 16.51 -32.38
C HIS A 141 2.93 16.56 -33.06
N TYR A 142 1.90 15.95 -32.48
CA TYR A 142 0.54 16.07 -33.02
C TYR A 142 0.04 17.52 -33.06
N ALA A 143 0.31 18.30 -32.01
CA ALA A 143 -0.02 19.73 -31.99
C ALA A 143 0.68 20.49 -33.12
N SER A 144 1.96 20.22 -33.35
CA SER A 144 2.76 20.88 -34.40
C SER A 144 2.29 20.57 -35.83
N ILE A 145 1.69 19.41 -36.06
CA ILE A 145 1.19 18.99 -37.37
C ILE A 145 -0.17 19.66 -37.68
N LEU A 146 -0.97 19.89 -36.65
CA LEU A 146 -2.33 20.41 -36.76
C LEU A 146 -2.42 21.94 -36.61
N ASP A 147 -1.36 22.59 -36.11
CA ASP A 147 -1.26 24.04 -35.96
C ASP A 147 -1.01 24.73 -37.31
N PRO A 148 -1.94 25.57 -37.81
CA PRO A 148 -1.78 26.30 -39.08
C PRO A 148 -0.54 27.19 -39.15
N SER A 149 -0.04 27.66 -38.00
CA SER A 149 1.11 28.57 -37.90
C SER A 149 2.46 27.83 -37.86
N SER A 150 2.44 26.51 -37.71
CA SER A 150 3.64 25.68 -37.61
C SER A 150 4.27 25.43 -38.99
N PRO A 151 5.60 25.47 -39.12
CA PRO A 151 6.28 25.05 -40.35
C PRO A 151 6.12 23.55 -40.65
N ALA A 152 5.62 22.75 -39.69
CA ALA A 152 5.27 21.34 -39.88
C ALA A 152 3.77 21.12 -40.19
N SER A 153 3.02 22.20 -40.41
CA SER A 153 1.56 22.17 -40.62
C SER A 153 1.15 21.45 -41.90
N PHE A 154 0.02 20.76 -41.83
CA PHE A 154 -0.66 20.20 -43.00
C PHE A 154 -1.44 21.27 -43.78
N THR A 155 -1.03 21.54 -45.02
CA THR A 155 -1.60 22.60 -45.89
C THR A 155 -2.71 22.14 -46.84
N GLY A 156 -3.24 20.92 -46.70
CA GLY A 156 -4.55 20.56 -47.27
C GLY A 156 -4.59 19.95 -48.68
N GLN A 157 -3.46 19.58 -49.30
CA GLN A 157 -3.49 18.79 -50.54
C GLN A 157 -2.92 17.39 -50.32
N HIS A 158 -3.81 16.38 -50.28
CA HIS A 158 -3.42 14.99 -50.45
C HIS A 158 -2.66 14.85 -51.79
N PRO A 159 -1.49 14.20 -51.84
CA PRO A 159 -1.00 13.69 -53.11
C PRO A 159 -1.97 12.59 -53.54
N GLN A 160 -2.80 12.87 -54.55
CA GLN A 160 -3.55 11.81 -55.20
C GLN A 160 -2.56 10.84 -55.86
N GLY A 161 -2.64 9.58 -55.47
CA GLY A 161 -2.37 8.45 -56.35
C GLY A 161 -0.91 8.09 -56.59
N HIS A 162 -0.36 7.23 -55.73
CA HIS A 162 0.38 6.07 -56.25
C HIS A 162 -0.18 4.79 -55.64
N LYS A 163 -1.14 4.19 -56.34
CA LYS A 163 -1.39 2.74 -56.25
C LYS A 163 -0.09 2.05 -56.67
N ARG A 164 0.69 1.56 -55.72
CA ARG A 164 1.65 0.48 -55.97
C ARG A 164 1.13 -0.74 -55.23
N GLY A 165 0.70 -1.72 -56.03
CA GLY A 165 0.23 -3.01 -55.55
C GLY A 165 1.31 -3.71 -54.74
N GLY A 166 0.88 -4.26 -53.62
CA GLY A 166 1.68 -5.01 -52.66
C GLY A 166 0.81 -5.30 -51.46
N SER A 167 0.44 -6.55 -51.31
CA SER A 167 -0.42 -7.12 -50.27
C SER A 167 -0.06 -6.71 -48.84
N GLY A 168 -1.07 -6.30 -48.06
CA GLY A 168 -1.11 -6.48 -46.60
C GLY A 168 -0.35 -5.49 -45.73
N ALA A 169 -0.82 -4.25 -45.63
CA ALA A 169 -0.69 -3.40 -44.42
C ALA A 169 -1.66 -2.21 -44.52
N GLU A 170 -2.58 -2.10 -43.58
CA GLU A 170 -3.67 -1.10 -43.49
C GLU A 170 -3.19 0.33 -43.15
N GLY A 171 -2.14 0.83 -43.81
CA GLY A 171 -1.50 2.11 -43.49
C GLY A 171 -1.47 3.15 -44.62
N ALA A 172 -2.15 2.91 -45.74
CA ALA A 172 -2.04 3.77 -46.92
C ALA A 172 -3.14 4.85 -46.98
N GLY A 173 -2.91 5.98 -46.28
CA GLY A 173 -3.64 7.24 -46.46
C GLY A 173 -4.32 7.79 -45.20
N ALA A 174 -3.58 7.99 -44.11
CA ALA A 174 -4.13 8.64 -42.91
C ALA A 174 -4.36 10.14 -43.17
N GLY A 175 -5.63 10.53 -43.38
CA GLY A 175 -6.03 11.93 -43.49
C GLY A 175 -5.87 12.69 -42.18
N ARG A 176 -6.00 14.03 -42.25
CA ARG A 176 -5.91 14.96 -41.11
C ARG A 176 -6.79 14.51 -39.92
N GLU A 177 -7.94 13.92 -40.20
CA GLU A 177 -8.92 13.43 -39.23
C GLU A 177 -8.40 12.24 -38.40
N THR A 178 -7.59 11.36 -38.98
CA THR A 178 -6.95 10.26 -38.23
C THR A 178 -5.93 10.82 -37.23
N TRP A 179 -5.17 11.84 -37.62
CA TRP A 179 -4.22 12.50 -36.71
C TRP A 179 -4.94 13.25 -35.59
N MET A 180 -6.09 13.87 -35.87
CA MET A 180 -6.92 14.48 -34.82
C MET A 180 -7.41 13.44 -33.81
N PHE A 181 -7.83 12.27 -34.28
CA PHE A 181 -8.28 11.19 -33.40
C PHE A 181 -7.15 10.64 -32.52
N GLU A 182 -5.98 10.35 -33.08
CA GLU A 182 -4.85 9.88 -32.27
C GLU A 182 -4.37 10.96 -31.30
N TYR A 183 -4.43 12.23 -31.71
CA TYR A 183 -4.12 13.34 -30.83
C TYR A 183 -5.11 13.43 -29.66
N SER A 184 -6.41 13.23 -29.90
CA SER A 184 -7.41 13.19 -28.83
C SER A 184 -7.14 12.05 -27.84
N GLN A 185 -6.68 10.89 -28.32
CA GLN A 185 -6.28 9.78 -27.45
C GLN A 185 -5.10 10.15 -26.54
N ARG A 186 -4.04 10.77 -27.08
CA ARG A 186 -2.87 11.18 -26.27
C ARG A 186 -3.24 12.24 -25.23
N LEU A 187 -4.10 13.21 -25.58
CA LEU A 187 -4.61 14.21 -24.64
C LEU A 187 -5.45 13.56 -23.53
N ALA A 188 -6.27 12.57 -23.85
CA ALA A 188 -7.03 11.80 -22.87
C ALA A 188 -6.10 11.04 -21.90
N GLU A 189 -5.06 10.37 -22.42
CA GLU A 189 -4.04 9.69 -21.61
C GLU A 189 -3.33 10.66 -20.66
N ARG A 190 -3.03 11.89 -21.10
CA ARG A 190 -2.41 12.90 -20.22
C ARG A 190 -3.38 13.45 -19.19
N TYR A 191 -4.65 13.62 -19.56
CA TYR A 191 -5.70 13.98 -18.62
C TYR A 191 -5.85 12.92 -17.52
N GLU A 192 -5.83 11.63 -17.86
CA GLU A 192 -5.90 10.55 -16.87
C GLU A 192 -4.71 10.58 -15.90
N ALA A 193 -3.51 10.90 -16.40
CA ALA A 193 -2.30 10.96 -15.59
C ALA A 193 -2.20 12.22 -14.70
N ARG A 194 -2.70 13.37 -15.16
CA ARG A 194 -2.45 14.69 -14.53
C ARG A 194 -3.70 15.50 -14.16
N GLY A 195 -4.86 15.17 -14.70
CA GLY A 195 -6.15 15.81 -14.39
C GLY A 195 -6.36 17.20 -14.99
N ALA A 196 -5.59 17.59 -16.02
CA ALA A 196 -5.71 18.91 -16.64
C ALA A 196 -6.98 19.04 -17.50
N GLU A 197 -8.01 19.74 -17.01
CA GLU A 197 -9.32 19.88 -17.69
C GLU A 197 -9.21 20.38 -19.14
N SER A 198 -8.23 21.25 -19.44
CA SER A 198 -7.98 21.76 -20.79
C SER A 198 -7.70 20.65 -21.82
N ASP A 199 -7.03 19.58 -21.39
CA ASP A 199 -6.71 18.45 -22.27
C ASP A 199 -7.96 17.66 -22.62
N LEU A 200 -8.88 17.49 -21.67
CA LEU A 200 -10.16 16.80 -21.88
C LEU A 200 -11.04 17.55 -22.88
N PHE A 201 -11.22 18.86 -22.72
CA PHE A 201 -12.02 19.66 -23.65
C PHE A 201 -11.41 19.69 -25.05
N ARG A 202 -10.08 19.80 -25.14
CA ARG A 202 -9.38 19.77 -26.43
C ARG A 202 -9.48 18.40 -27.11
N ALA A 203 -9.37 17.31 -26.34
CA ALA A 203 -9.58 15.96 -26.84
C ALA A 203 -11.02 15.76 -27.38
N GLU A 204 -12.03 16.26 -26.67
CA GLU A 204 -13.43 16.19 -27.11
C GLU A 204 -13.61 16.88 -28.47
N ALA A 205 -13.12 18.12 -28.61
CA ALA A 205 -13.24 18.90 -29.85
C ALA A 205 -12.58 18.20 -31.04
N LEU A 206 -11.36 17.65 -30.84
CA LEU A 206 -10.64 16.92 -31.86
C LEU A 206 -11.32 15.61 -32.26
N CYS A 207 -11.87 14.87 -31.29
CA CYS A 207 -12.58 13.63 -31.56
C CYS A 207 -13.90 13.88 -32.32
N ARG A 208 -14.62 14.96 -31.99
CA ARG A 208 -15.80 15.40 -32.74
C ARG A 208 -15.47 15.75 -34.19
N ALA A 209 -14.42 16.54 -34.40
CA ALA A 209 -13.96 16.88 -35.75
C ALA A 209 -13.53 15.62 -36.53
N ALA A 210 -12.87 14.66 -35.88
CA ALA A 210 -12.51 13.40 -36.52
C ALA A 210 -13.73 12.56 -36.90
N LEU A 211 -14.87 12.67 -36.20
CA LEU A 211 -16.10 11.94 -36.55
C LEU A 211 -16.80 12.48 -37.80
N GLU A 212 -16.48 13.71 -38.25
CA GLU A 212 -17.05 14.29 -39.47
C GLU A 212 -16.47 13.69 -40.76
N GLN A 213 -15.42 12.85 -40.65
CA GLN A 213 -14.82 12.17 -41.79
C GLN A 213 -15.84 11.28 -42.52
N LYS A 214 -16.03 11.54 -43.82
CA LYS A 214 -16.90 10.71 -44.67
C LYS A 214 -16.18 9.44 -45.12
N GLY A 215 -16.93 8.34 -45.27
CA GLY A 215 -16.42 7.07 -45.80
C GLY A 215 -15.63 6.21 -44.82
N LEU A 216 -15.74 6.46 -43.50
CA LEU A 216 -15.22 5.57 -42.48
C LEU A 216 -15.87 4.18 -42.59
N ASP A 217 -15.08 3.13 -42.42
CA ASP A 217 -15.62 1.80 -42.22
C ASP A 217 -16.39 1.72 -40.89
N GLY A 218 -17.22 0.68 -40.74
CA GLY A 218 -18.04 0.50 -39.54
C GLY A 218 -17.22 0.38 -38.25
N THR A 219 -16.02 -0.20 -38.34
CA THR A 219 -15.11 -0.49 -37.22
C THR A 219 -14.37 0.74 -36.70
N ALA A 220 -13.80 1.57 -37.58
CA ALA A 220 -13.14 2.82 -37.22
C ALA A 220 -14.16 3.86 -36.73
N LEU A 221 -15.35 3.88 -37.34
CA LEU A 221 -16.45 4.70 -36.83
C LEU A 221 -16.86 4.26 -35.41
N ALA A 222 -16.99 2.96 -35.16
CA ALA A 222 -17.28 2.43 -33.82
C ALA A 222 -16.20 2.83 -32.79
N GLU A 223 -14.93 2.80 -33.18
CA GLU A 223 -13.82 3.20 -32.32
C GLU A 223 -13.89 4.69 -31.94
N ARG A 224 -14.06 5.56 -32.93
CA ARG A 224 -14.19 7.01 -32.69
C ARG A 224 -15.41 7.34 -31.84
N GLN A 225 -16.54 6.67 -32.08
CA GLN A 225 -17.77 6.83 -31.27
C GLN A 225 -17.56 6.38 -29.81
N SER A 226 -16.91 5.24 -29.60
CA SER A 226 -16.58 4.74 -28.25
C SER A 226 -15.62 5.68 -27.52
N HIS A 227 -14.63 6.25 -28.23
CA HIS A 227 -13.71 7.23 -27.66
C HIS A 227 -14.41 8.55 -27.32
N LEU A 228 -15.32 9.06 -28.17
CA LEU A 228 -16.09 10.24 -27.81
C LEU A 228 -17.00 9.99 -26.61
N ALA A 229 -17.69 8.84 -26.56
CA ALA A 229 -18.47 8.45 -25.39
C ALA A 229 -17.63 8.43 -24.12
N TYR A 230 -16.39 7.91 -24.21
CA TYR A 230 -15.42 7.91 -23.13
C TYR A 230 -15.07 9.32 -22.66
N LEU A 231 -14.74 10.24 -23.57
CA LEU A 231 -14.43 11.64 -23.23
C LEU A 231 -15.62 12.35 -22.56
N LEU A 232 -16.83 12.16 -23.10
CA LEU A 232 -18.05 12.73 -22.53
C LEU A 232 -18.32 12.22 -21.11
N GLN A 233 -18.08 10.93 -20.85
CA GLN A 233 -18.20 10.36 -19.52
C GLN A 233 -17.29 11.06 -18.51
N TYR A 234 -16.02 11.32 -18.86
CA TYR A 234 -15.12 12.06 -17.98
C TYR A 234 -15.56 13.49 -17.77
N LYS A 235 -16.03 14.16 -18.82
CA LYS A 235 -16.53 15.53 -18.72
C LYS A 235 -17.71 15.62 -17.76
N ILE A 236 -18.67 14.70 -17.87
CA ILE A 236 -19.81 14.59 -16.94
C ILE A 236 -19.32 14.41 -15.50
N GLN A 237 -18.39 13.48 -15.26
CA GLN A 237 -17.86 13.25 -13.90
C GLN A 237 -17.10 14.46 -13.33
N THR A 238 -16.42 15.22 -14.19
CA THR A 238 -15.62 16.37 -13.80
C THR A 238 -16.51 17.58 -13.49
N LEU A 239 -17.49 17.84 -14.35
CA LEU A 239 -18.43 18.95 -14.22
C LEU A 239 -19.49 18.72 -13.15
N ALA A 240 -19.88 17.47 -12.88
CA ALA A 240 -20.87 17.15 -11.85
C ALA A 240 -20.50 17.58 -10.43
N ARG A 241 -19.24 17.90 -10.15
CA ARG A 241 -18.83 18.50 -8.87
C ARG A 241 -19.18 19.98 -8.76
N ARG A 242 -19.40 20.66 -9.89
CA ARG A 242 -19.60 22.11 -10.00
C ARG A 242 -21.00 22.46 -10.46
N ASP A 243 -21.54 21.68 -11.39
CA ASP A 243 -22.78 22.00 -12.10
C ASP A 243 -23.92 21.05 -11.71
N PRO A 244 -25.17 21.57 -11.69
CA PRO A 244 -26.35 20.75 -11.42
C PRO A 244 -26.58 19.71 -12.54
N PRO A 245 -27.23 18.57 -12.22
CA PRO A 245 -27.34 17.42 -13.11
C PRO A 245 -27.95 17.75 -14.48
N GLU A 246 -28.88 18.69 -14.53
CA GLU A 246 -29.62 19.11 -15.72
C GLU A 246 -28.69 19.59 -16.85
N ILE A 247 -27.55 20.21 -16.50
CA ILE A 247 -26.58 20.72 -17.47
C ILE A 247 -25.84 19.57 -18.16
N SER A 248 -25.61 18.45 -17.46
CA SER A 248 -24.87 17.30 -17.96
C SER A 248 -25.75 16.24 -18.64
N MET A 249 -27.09 16.37 -18.55
CA MET A 249 -28.03 15.40 -19.12
C MET A 249 -27.86 15.16 -20.63
N PRO A 250 -27.69 16.19 -21.49
CA PRO A 250 -27.51 15.97 -22.93
C PRO A 250 -26.24 15.18 -23.26
N ASP A 251 -25.13 15.51 -22.61
CA ASP A 251 -23.85 14.82 -22.81
C ASP A 251 -23.92 13.36 -22.33
N MET A 252 -24.71 13.07 -21.29
CA MET A 252 -24.93 11.72 -20.79
C MET A 252 -25.76 10.85 -21.74
N LEU A 253 -26.85 11.40 -22.27
CA LEU A 253 -27.67 10.70 -23.26
C LEU A 253 -26.87 10.45 -24.55
N LEU A 254 -26.07 11.44 -24.97
CA LEU A 254 -25.17 11.30 -26.11
C LEU A 254 -24.10 10.23 -25.87
N CYS A 255 -23.49 10.19 -24.68
CA CYS A 255 -22.51 9.19 -24.27
C CYS A 255 -23.07 7.76 -24.39
N ILE A 256 -24.25 7.49 -23.80
CA ILE A 256 -24.91 6.18 -23.88
C ILE A 256 -25.29 5.83 -25.32
N GLY A 257 -25.85 6.81 -26.06
CA GLY A 257 -26.23 6.64 -27.46
C GLY A 257 -25.04 6.24 -28.34
N LEU A 258 -23.92 6.95 -28.22
CA LEU A 258 -22.68 6.66 -28.95
C LEU A 258 -22.10 5.29 -28.58
N ALA A 259 -22.15 4.90 -27.30
CA ALA A 259 -21.67 3.59 -26.85
C ALA A 259 -22.52 2.44 -27.43
N LYS A 260 -23.85 2.57 -27.42
CA LYS A 260 -24.76 1.57 -28.04
C LYS A 260 -24.57 1.51 -29.56
N GLN A 261 -24.39 2.66 -30.20
CA GLN A 261 -24.09 2.77 -31.62
C GLN A 261 -22.76 2.13 -32.02
N ALA A 262 -21.72 2.28 -31.21
CA ALA A 262 -20.44 1.63 -31.45
C ALA A 262 -20.57 0.10 -31.36
N LEU A 263 -21.29 -0.42 -30.36
CA LEU A 263 -21.53 -1.85 -30.18
C LEU A 263 -22.34 -2.48 -31.32
N ALA A 264 -23.34 -1.76 -31.85
CA ALA A 264 -24.15 -2.23 -32.98
C ALA A 264 -23.35 -2.39 -34.28
N ARG A 265 -22.23 -1.66 -34.42
CA ARG A 265 -21.37 -1.69 -35.61
C ARG A 265 -20.28 -2.75 -35.57
N LEU A 266 -19.95 -3.27 -34.38
CA LEU A 266 -18.93 -4.31 -34.24
C LEU A 266 -19.55 -5.70 -34.44
N PRO A 267 -18.89 -6.63 -35.16
CA PRO A 267 -19.33 -8.01 -35.22
C PRO A 267 -19.21 -8.69 -33.84
N PRO A 268 -19.99 -9.75 -33.56
CA PRO A 268 -19.92 -10.48 -32.29
C PRO A 268 -18.52 -11.05 -31.96
N SER A 269 -17.72 -11.36 -32.98
CA SER A 269 -16.36 -11.90 -32.84
C SER A 269 -15.27 -10.85 -32.61
N ASP A 270 -15.59 -9.55 -32.61
CA ASP A 270 -14.59 -8.49 -32.39
C ASP A 270 -14.11 -8.48 -30.93
N PRO A 271 -12.80 -8.62 -30.66
CA PRO A 271 -12.24 -8.61 -29.31
C PRO A 271 -12.54 -7.34 -28.49
N ARG A 272 -12.80 -6.20 -29.15
CA ARG A 272 -13.10 -4.92 -28.48
C ARG A 272 -14.53 -4.86 -27.94
N ARG A 273 -15.41 -5.76 -28.39
CA ARG A 273 -16.85 -5.75 -28.05
C ARG A 273 -17.07 -5.88 -26.54
N THR A 274 -16.40 -6.81 -25.86
CA THR A 274 -16.49 -6.98 -24.40
C THR A 274 -16.15 -5.68 -23.66
N MET A 275 -15.03 -5.04 -24.04
CA MET A 275 -14.62 -3.78 -23.43
C MET A 275 -15.64 -2.65 -23.64
N TYR A 276 -16.23 -2.54 -24.83
CA TYR A 276 -17.27 -1.54 -25.11
C TYR A 276 -18.56 -1.81 -24.33
N ARG A 277 -18.93 -3.08 -24.12
CA ARG A 277 -20.07 -3.45 -23.27
C ARG A 277 -19.82 -3.05 -21.82
N LEU A 278 -18.65 -3.36 -21.26
CA LEU A 278 -18.30 -3.01 -19.89
C LEU A 278 -18.20 -1.48 -19.67
N ARG A 279 -17.76 -0.73 -20.70
CA ARG A 279 -17.84 0.75 -20.70
C ARG A 279 -19.28 1.24 -20.68
N LEU A 280 -20.14 0.69 -21.54
CA LEU A 280 -21.57 1.01 -21.56
C LEU A 280 -22.21 0.77 -20.19
N ALA A 281 -21.92 -0.36 -19.53
CA ALA A 281 -22.41 -0.64 -18.18
C ALA A 281 -21.97 0.43 -17.15
N THR A 282 -20.73 0.95 -17.30
CA THR A 282 -20.22 2.04 -16.46
C THR A 282 -20.94 3.37 -16.72
N TYR A 283 -21.25 3.67 -17.98
CA TYR A 283 -22.01 4.88 -18.36
C TYR A 283 -23.45 4.81 -17.87
N LEU A 284 -24.09 3.64 -18.00
CA LEU A 284 -25.44 3.38 -17.47
C LEU A 284 -25.51 3.52 -15.95
N ASN A 285 -24.53 2.99 -15.21
CA ASN A 285 -24.44 3.21 -13.75
C ASN A 285 -24.28 4.69 -13.40
N THR A 286 -23.41 5.40 -14.13
CA THR A 286 -23.25 6.84 -13.93
C THR A 286 -24.59 7.54 -14.14
N SER A 287 -25.32 7.20 -15.19
CA SER A 287 -26.65 7.74 -15.43
C SER A 287 -27.64 7.43 -14.30
N PHE A 288 -27.66 6.21 -13.78
CA PHE A 288 -28.46 5.87 -12.59
C PHE A 288 -28.12 6.77 -11.39
N LYS A 289 -26.83 7.02 -11.11
CA LYS A 289 -26.42 7.88 -9.99
C LYS A 289 -26.94 9.32 -10.10
N TYR A 290 -27.07 9.85 -11.31
CA TYR A 290 -27.58 11.22 -11.53
C TYR A 290 -29.09 11.30 -11.65
N THR A 291 -29.73 10.28 -12.24
CA THR A 291 -31.16 10.33 -12.62
C THR A 291 -32.06 9.49 -11.72
N GLY A 292 -31.49 8.56 -10.95
CA GLY A 292 -32.24 7.53 -10.23
C GLY A 292 -32.90 6.49 -11.14
N ASN A 293 -32.63 6.48 -12.45
CA ASN A 293 -33.29 5.59 -13.40
C ASN A 293 -32.88 4.12 -13.21
N SER A 294 -33.72 3.35 -12.53
CA SER A 294 -33.47 1.94 -12.22
C SER A 294 -33.32 1.05 -13.45
N ALA A 295 -33.91 1.42 -14.59
CA ALA A 295 -33.77 0.65 -15.83
C ALA A 295 -32.32 0.67 -16.35
N HIS A 296 -31.63 1.81 -16.25
CA HIS A 296 -30.20 1.88 -16.61
C HIS A 296 -29.34 1.04 -15.65
N LEU A 297 -29.68 1.00 -14.37
CA LEU A 297 -28.98 0.16 -13.40
C LEU A 297 -29.18 -1.34 -13.70
N ASP A 298 -30.42 -1.76 -13.98
CA ASP A 298 -30.74 -3.14 -14.31
C ASP A 298 -30.09 -3.55 -15.66
N GLU A 299 -30.05 -2.67 -16.66
CA GLU A 299 -29.32 -2.91 -17.92
C GLU A 299 -27.81 -3.05 -17.67
N ALA A 300 -27.22 -2.20 -16.82
CA ALA A 300 -25.81 -2.27 -16.48
C ALA A 300 -25.45 -3.60 -15.78
N ILE A 301 -26.31 -4.08 -14.88
CA ILE A 301 -26.13 -5.37 -14.21
C ILE A 301 -26.25 -6.52 -15.21
N SER A 302 -27.24 -6.50 -16.11
CA SER A 302 -27.39 -7.51 -17.16
C SER A 302 -26.15 -7.63 -18.05
N ILE A 303 -25.50 -6.51 -18.37
CA ILE A 303 -24.23 -6.54 -19.13
C ILE A 303 -23.13 -7.26 -18.33
N PHE A 304 -23.01 -7.00 -17.03
CA PHE A 304 -22.02 -7.70 -16.21
C PHE A 304 -22.35 -9.19 -16.02
N ASP A 305 -23.64 -9.52 -15.95
CA ASP A 305 -24.16 -10.89 -15.83
C ASP A 305 -23.82 -11.71 -17.09
N ASP A 306 -23.96 -11.11 -18.28
CA ASP A 306 -23.57 -11.73 -19.55
C ASP A 306 -22.06 -11.95 -19.67
N GLU A 307 -21.24 -10.98 -19.24
CA GLU A 307 -19.78 -11.02 -19.38
C GLU A 307 -19.10 -11.86 -18.28
N PHE A 308 -19.71 -11.99 -17.11
CA PHE A 308 -19.19 -12.77 -15.99
C PHE A 308 -20.24 -13.76 -15.44
N PRO A 309 -20.66 -14.75 -16.26
CA PRO A 309 -21.69 -15.71 -15.88
C PRO A 309 -21.27 -16.58 -14.67
N GLU A 310 -19.97 -16.68 -14.38
CA GLU A 310 -19.46 -17.40 -13.21
C GLU A 310 -19.85 -16.76 -11.85
N PHE A 311 -20.38 -15.53 -11.85
CA PHE A 311 -20.86 -14.82 -10.65
C PHE A 311 -22.38 -14.67 -10.61
N LEU A 312 -23.11 -15.43 -11.43
CA LEU A 312 -24.56 -15.58 -11.33
C LEU A 312 -24.91 -16.55 -10.20
N ASP A 313 -26.01 -16.26 -9.50
CA ASP A 313 -26.59 -17.23 -8.57
C ASP A 313 -27.09 -18.44 -9.36
N THR A 314 -26.96 -19.61 -8.73
CA THR A 314 -27.51 -20.87 -9.23
C THR A 314 -28.99 -20.70 -9.58
N ASP A 315 -29.43 -21.33 -10.67
CA ASP A 315 -30.79 -21.22 -11.16
C ASP A 315 -31.84 -21.77 -10.18
N VAL A 316 -33.12 -21.50 -10.48
CA VAL A 316 -34.31 -21.95 -9.72
C VAL A 316 -34.39 -23.49 -9.59
N ASN A 317 -33.56 -24.22 -10.33
CA ASN A 317 -33.46 -25.67 -10.35
C ASN A 317 -32.27 -26.22 -9.54
N GLY A 318 -31.48 -25.37 -8.87
CA GLY A 318 -30.43 -25.79 -7.95
C GLY A 318 -29.14 -26.31 -8.60
N ASN A 319 -28.89 -26.01 -9.87
CA ASN A 319 -27.63 -26.38 -10.51
C ASN A 319 -26.61 -25.22 -10.40
N ALA A 320 -25.60 -25.41 -9.57
CA ALA A 320 -24.48 -24.48 -9.50
C ALA A 320 -23.57 -24.62 -10.73
N PRO A 321 -23.12 -23.52 -11.37
CA PRO A 321 -21.81 -23.56 -11.97
C PRO A 321 -20.84 -23.64 -10.79
N THR A 322 -20.32 -24.83 -10.49
CA THR A 322 -19.12 -24.96 -9.67
C THR A 322 -17.93 -24.46 -10.48
N PRO A 323 -17.35 -23.27 -10.23
CA PRO A 323 -15.97 -23.07 -10.59
C PRO A 323 -15.14 -24.01 -9.69
N PRO A 324 -14.07 -24.62 -10.19
CA PRO A 324 -13.27 -25.51 -9.36
C PRO A 324 -12.74 -24.67 -8.19
N LEU A 325 -13.12 -25.04 -6.97
CA LEU A 325 -12.18 -25.01 -5.87
C LEU A 325 -11.04 -25.96 -6.28
N SER A 326 -10.13 -25.47 -7.13
CA SER A 326 -8.84 -26.12 -7.30
C SER A 326 -8.13 -25.98 -5.96
N ARG A 327 -8.34 -27.01 -5.14
CA ARG A 327 -7.49 -27.48 -4.07
C ARG A 327 -6.08 -26.89 -4.17
N SER A 328 -5.82 -25.80 -3.45
CA SER A 328 -4.51 -25.59 -2.84
C SER A 328 -4.49 -26.46 -1.59
N SER A 329 -4.44 -27.78 -1.82
CA SER A 329 -4.20 -28.78 -0.79
C SER A 329 -3.11 -29.70 -1.32
N THR A 330 -1.86 -29.28 -1.16
CA THR A 330 -0.70 -30.13 -0.87
C THR A 330 0.56 -29.26 -0.76
N LEU A 331 0.73 -28.60 0.39
CA LEU A 331 2.06 -28.49 1.02
C LEU A 331 2.33 -29.82 1.74
N THR A 332 2.53 -30.87 0.95
CA THR A 332 3.09 -32.14 1.42
C THR A 332 3.95 -32.67 0.28
N GLY A 333 5.25 -32.77 0.53
CA GLY A 333 6.24 -33.11 -0.47
C GLY A 333 5.97 -34.45 -1.16
N SER A 334 6.13 -34.46 -2.48
CA SER A 334 6.65 -35.60 -3.19
C SER A 334 7.38 -35.11 -4.44
N THR A 335 8.65 -35.49 -4.52
CA THR A 335 9.53 -35.35 -5.69
C THR A 335 9.07 -36.31 -6.79
N GLY A 336 8.80 -35.82 -8.00
CA GLY A 336 8.55 -36.70 -9.15
C GLY A 336 8.10 -36.00 -10.45
N SER A 337 9.07 -35.83 -11.36
CA SER A 337 8.96 -35.80 -12.83
C SER A 337 8.27 -34.62 -13.56
N GLY A 338 9.10 -33.72 -14.12
CA GLY A 338 9.28 -33.69 -15.58
C GLY A 338 8.16 -33.20 -16.50
N MET A 339 7.22 -32.35 -16.07
CA MET A 339 6.34 -31.61 -17.00
C MET A 339 6.49 -30.11 -16.77
N THR A 340 7.00 -29.40 -17.78
CA THR A 340 6.95 -27.94 -17.84
C THR A 340 5.48 -27.49 -17.75
N PRO A 341 5.11 -26.64 -16.76
CA PRO A 341 3.74 -26.17 -16.66
C PRO A 341 3.37 -25.37 -17.92
N PRO A 342 2.15 -25.53 -18.46
CA PRO A 342 1.70 -24.70 -19.57
C PRO A 342 1.77 -23.21 -19.17
N PRO A 343 2.08 -22.30 -20.09
CA PRO A 343 2.13 -20.88 -19.79
C PRO A 343 0.78 -20.45 -19.22
N ALA A 344 0.81 -19.79 -18.05
CA ALA A 344 -0.39 -19.30 -17.41
C ALA A 344 -1.17 -18.41 -18.41
N PRO A 345 -2.50 -18.57 -18.51
CA PRO A 345 -3.31 -17.71 -19.38
C PRO A 345 -3.04 -16.25 -19.00
N LYS A 346 -2.72 -15.41 -20.01
CA LYS A 346 -2.48 -13.98 -19.80
C LYS A 346 -3.71 -13.37 -19.13
N GLN A 347 -3.57 -13.03 -17.85
CA GLN A 347 -4.65 -12.47 -17.05
C GLN A 347 -4.91 -11.03 -17.51
N ASP A 348 -6.16 -10.68 -17.80
CA ASP A 348 -6.54 -9.33 -18.20
C ASP A 348 -6.35 -8.35 -17.01
N PRO A 349 -5.38 -7.41 -17.07
CA PRO A 349 -5.09 -6.49 -15.97
C PRO A 349 -6.26 -5.54 -15.64
N SER A 350 -7.25 -5.41 -16.53
CA SER A 350 -8.43 -4.59 -16.32
C SER A 350 -9.54 -5.28 -15.52
N LYS A 351 -9.46 -6.61 -15.34
CA LYS A 351 -10.49 -7.41 -14.65
C LYS A 351 -10.89 -6.89 -13.26
N PRO A 352 -9.97 -6.43 -12.38
CA PRO A 352 -10.35 -5.85 -11.08
C PRO A 352 -11.21 -4.60 -11.18
N TYR A 353 -10.99 -3.75 -12.19
CA TYR A 353 -11.78 -2.54 -12.42
C TYR A 353 -13.22 -2.89 -12.79
N HIS A 354 -13.39 -3.91 -13.64
CA HIS A 354 -14.70 -4.41 -14.05
C HIS A 354 -15.47 -5.04 -12.90
N LEU A 355 -14.83 -5.91 -12.12
CA LEU A 355 -15.45 -6.53 -10.94
C LEU A 355 -15.85 -5.49 -9.89
N ARG A 356 -15.05 -4.45 -9.69
CA ARG A 356 -15.41 -3.32 -8.80
C ARG A 356 -16.67 -2.61 -9.30
N ALA A 357 -16.73 -2.28 -10.59
CA ALA A 357 -17.87 -1.58 -11.17
C ALA A 357 -19.17 -2.42 -11.06
N ALA A 358 -19.08 -3.72 -11.34
CA ALA A 358 -20.19 -4.66 -11.17
C ALA A 358 -20.67 -4.72 -9.71
N ALA A 359 -19.75 -4.84 -8.75
CA ALA A 359 -20.07 -4.87 -7.33
C ALA A 359 -20.74 -3.57 -6.86
N GLN A 360 -20.32 -2.41 -7.38
CA GLN A 360 -20.97 -1.13 -7.08
C GLN A 360 -22.40 -1.06 -7.62
N ASN A 361 -22.67 -1.61 -8.80
CA ASN A 361 -24.02 -1.67 -9.36
C ASN A 361 -24.94 -2.54 -8.50
N LEU A 362 -24.45 -3.71 -8.11
CA LEU A 362 -25.18 -4.62 -7.21
C LEU A 362 -25.47 -3.96 -5.86
N LEU A 363 -24.49 -3.25 -5.28
CA LEU A 363 -24.71 -2.47 -4.05
C LEU A 363 -25.76 -1.36 -4.23
N ALA A 364 -25.74 -0.67 -5.37
CA ALA A 364 -26.72 0.37 -5.69
C ALA A 364 -28.14 -0.21 -5.90
N ARG A 365 -28.25 -1.44 -6.41
CA ARG A 365 -29.54 -2.14 -6.48
C ARG A 365 -29.97 -2.65 -5.11
N TYR A 366 -29.03 -3.12 -4.30
CA TYR A 366 -29.30 -3.51 -2.91
C TYR A 366 -29.82 -2.33 -2.08
N THR A 367 -29.32 -1.11 -2.25
CA THR A 367 -29.84 0.04 -1.48
C THR A 367 -31.30 0.36 -1.80
N THR A 368 -31.74 0.09 -3.04
CA THR A 368 -33.12 0.34 -3.49
C THR A 368 -34.05 -0.85 -3.25
N LYS A 369 -33.65 -2.07 -3.64
CA LYS A 369 -34.48 -3.29 -3.58
C LYS A 369 -34.26 -4.13 -2.31
N LYS A 370 -33.14 -3.94 -1.59
CA LYS A 370 -32.76 -4.70 -0.38
C LYS A 370 -32.64 -6.23 -0.57
N ASP A 371 -32.40 -6.70 -1.80
CA ASP A 371 -32.22 -8.13 -2.10
C ASP A 371 -30.88 -8.66 -1.54
N PRO A 372 -30.86 -9.61 -0.59
CA PRO A 372 -29.62 -10.13 -0.01
C PRO A 372 -28.69 -10.78 -1.03
N ARG A 373 -29.21 -11.30 -2.15
CA ARG A 373 -28.41 -11.89 -3.22
C ARG A 373 -27.45 -10.90 -3.86
N ASP A 374 -27.92 -9.67 -4.09
CA ASP A 374 -27.09 -8.59 -4.65
C ASP A 374 -25.88 -8.31 -3.75
N LEU A 375 -26.10 -8.35 -2.44
CA LEU A 375 -25.06 -8.10 -1.45
C LEU A 375 -24.03 -9.23 -1.42
N GLU A 376 -24.46 -10.48 -1.52
CA GLU A 376 -23.57 -11.65 -1.59
C GLU A 376 -22.75 -11.68 -2.87
N ARG A 377 -23.38 -11.38 -4.01
CA ARG A 377 -22.71 -11.25 -5.31
C ARG A 377 -21.68 -10.12 -5.31
N ALA A 378 -22.04 -8.94 -4.78
CA ALA A 378 -21.11 -7.82 -4.62
C ALA A 378 -19.91 -8.18 -3.74
N THR A 379 -20.16 -8.85 -2.60
CA THR A 379 -19.11 -9.36 -1.70
C THR A 379 -18.14 -10.28 -2.46
N THR A 380 -18.67 -11.20 -3.26
CA THR A 380 -17.88 -12.16 -4.04
C THR A 380 -17.03 -11.45 -5.10
N MET A 381 -17.58 -10.47 -5.81
CA MET A 381 -16.87 -9.70 -6.82
C MET A 381 -15.71 -8.89 -6.22
N TYR A 382 -15.92 -8.20 -5.08
CA TYR A 382 -14.83 -7.50 -4.38
C TYR A 382 -13.72 -8.46 -3.92
N ARG A 383 -14.09 -9.62 -3.37
CA ARG A 383 -13.12 -10.66 -2.97
C ARG A 383 -12.27 -11.15 -4.14
N ARG A 384 -12.91 -11.43 -5.27
CA ARG A 384 -12.22 -11.90 -6.49
C ARG A 384 -11.31 -10.84 -7.09
N ALA A 385 -11.72 -9.58 -7.06
CA ALA A 385 -10.87 -8.46 -7.47
C ALA A 385 -9.62 -8.35 -6.58
N LEU A 386 -9.77 -8.46 -5.26
CA LEU A 386 -8.63 -8.46 -4.33
C LEU A 386 -7.72 -9.68 -4.53
N LEU A 387 -8.28 -10.88 -4.70
CA LEU A 387 -7.53 -12.09 -5.03
C LEU A 387 -6.68 -11.94 -6.29
N PHE A 388 -7.25 -11.29 -7.31
CA PHE A 388 -6.57 -11.04 -8.57
C PHE A 388 -5.38 -10.10 -8.37
N LEU A 389 -5.54 -9.02 -7.59
CA LEU A 389 -4.42 -8.12 -7.27
C LEU A 389 -3.32 -8.84 -6.49
N LEU A 390 -3.68 -9.72 -5.55
CA LEU A 390 -2.72 -10.54 -4.80
C LEU A 390 -2.00 -11.54 -5.71
N SER A 391 -2.70 -12.16 -6.67
CA SER A 391 -2.08 -13.11 -7.61
C SER A 391 -1.12 -12.42 -8.58
N LEU A 392 -1.47 -11.22 -9.08
CA LEU A 392 -0.56 -10.42 -9.90
C LEU A 392 0.71 -10.05 -9.13
N HIS A 393 0.57 -9.66 -7.87
CA HIS A 393 1.72 -9.36 -7.01
C HIS A 393 2.64 -10.58 -6.83
N ALA A 394 2.08 -11.76 -6.55
CA ALA A 394 2.84 -13.00 -6.40
C ALA A 394 3.57 -13.42 -7.69
N GLN A 395 2.97 -13.20 -8.86
CA GLN A 395 3.61 -13.46 -10.15
C GLN A 395 4.79 -12.51 -10.41
N ASN A 396 4.63 -11.22 -10.12
CA ASN A 396 5.68 -10.22 -10.29
C ASN A 396 6.89 -10.50 -9.38
N GLN A 397 6.67 -10.96 -8.14
CA GLN A 397 7.77 -11.34 -7.24
C GLN A 397 8.57 -12.55 -7.75
N ASN A 398 7.89 -13.55 -8.33
CA ASN A 398 8.58 -14.71 -8.91
C ASN A 398 9.41 -14.36 -10.16
N GLN A 399 9.04 -13.30 -10.89
CA GLN A 399 9.77 -12.83 -12.06
C GLN A 399 10.93 -11.88 -11.70
N ASN A 400 10.78 -11.06 -10.65
CA ASN A 400 11.80 -10.13 -10.16
C ASN A 400 12.74 -10.76 -9.11
N GLN A 401 13.39 -11.89 -9.42
CA GLN A 401 14.49 -12.40 -8.59
C GLN A 401 15.77 -11.55 -8.70
N SER A 402 15.81 -10.56 -9.59
CA SER A 402 16.89 -9.56 -9.70
C SER A 402 16.41 -8.19 -9.22
N GLY A 403 16.55 -7.94 -7.92
CA GLY A 403 16.71 -6.63 -7.26
C GLY A 403 15.90 -5.39 -7.71
N GLU A 404 15.21 -4.81 -6.73
CA GLU A 404 14.95 -3.35 -6.55
C GLU A 404 13.60 -2.72 -6.94
N SER A 405 12.57 -3.44 -7.36
CA SER A 405 11.21 -2.85 -7.35
C SER A 405 10.11 -3.88 -7.08
N GLU A 406 9.78 -4.08 -5.80
CA GLU A 406 8.62 -4.87 -5.38
C GLU A 406 7.50 -3.93 -4.94
N SER A 407 6.53 -3.71 -5.83
CA SER A 407 5.30 -3.00 -5.51
C SER A 407 4.35 -3.94 -4.74
N HIS A 408 4.08 -3.66 -3.46
CA HIS A 408 3.09 -4.42 -2.67
C HIS A 408 1.69 -4.37 -3.32
N ALA A 409 0.90 -5.44 -3.20
CA ALA A 409 -0.49 -5.45 -3.67
C ALA A 409 -1.33 -4.33 -3.03
N SER A 410 -1.04 -3.96 -1.79
CA SER A 410 -1.65 -2.83 -1.07
C SER A 410 -1.32 -1.46 -1.66
N ALA A 411 -0.24 -1.35 -2.45
CA ALA A 411 0.13 -0.14 -3.16
C ALA A 411 -0.61 0.01 -4.50
N HIS A 412 -1.36 -1.01 -4.94
CA HIS A 412 -2.16 -0.92 -6.15
C HIS A 412 -3.27 0.14 -5.97
N PRO A 413 -3.53 1.03 -6.96
CA PRO A 413 -4.51 2.12 -6.83
C PRO A 413 -5.93 1.69 -6.45
N LEU A 414 -6.33 0.47 -6.82
CA LEU A 414 -7.64 -0.09 -6.49
C LEU A 414 -7.75 -0.75 -5.11
N TRP A 415 -6.63 -1.02 -4.42
CA TRP A 415 -6.64 -1.83 -3.20
C TRP A 415 -7.55 -1.23 -2.12
N GLU A 416 -7.43 0.08 -1.90
CA GLU A 416 -8.22 0.82 -0.92
C GLU A 416 -9.71 0.79 -1.26
N ASP A 417 -10.07 1.14 -2.50
CA ASP A 417 -11.45 1.15 -2.99
C ASP A 417 -12.11 -0.23 -2.90
N LEU A 418 -11.40 -1.28 -3.29
CA LEU A 418 -11.90 -2.66 -3.25
C LEU A 418 -12.11 -3.14 -1.81
N SER A 419 -11.18 -2.80 -0.92
CA SER A 419 -11.22 -3.18 0.48
C SER A 419 -12.34 -2.43 1.23
N LEU A 420 -12.52 -1.13 0.96
CA LEU A 420 -13.65 -0.36 1.48
C LEU A 420 -15.00 -0.88 0.96
N GLY A 421 -15.09 -1.20 -0.33
CA GLY A 421 -16.29 -1.77 -0.92
C GLY A 421 -16.67 -3.12 -0.31
N LEU A 422 -15.67 -3.98 -0.06
CA LEU A 422 -15.86 -5.25 0.63
C LEU A 422 -16.32 -5.05 2.07
N LEU A 423 -15.70 -4.11 2.79
CA LEU A 423 -16.09 -3.75 4.15
C LEU A 423 -17.54 -3.24 4.24
N ASP A 424 -17.95 -2.36 3.32
CA ASP A 424 -19.34 -1.88 3.23
C ASP A 424 -20.33 -3.04 2.97
N CYS A 425 -19.95 -4.01 2.11
CA CYS A 425 -20.77 -5.20 1.90
C CYS A 425 -20.93 -6.03 3.18
N LEU A 426 -19.83 -6.25 3.90
CA LEU A 426 -19.83 -7.02 5.13
C LEU A 426 -20.66 -6.33 6.22
N ASP A 427 -20.55 -5.02 6.37
CA ASP A 427 -21.33 -4.23 7.34
C ASP A 427 -22.83 -4.31 7.03
N ARG A 428 -23.22 -4.11 5.76
CA ARG A 428 -24.62 -4.22 5.33
C ARG A 428 -25.21 -5.61 5.50
N SER A 429 -24.37 -6.64 5.42
CA SER A 429 -24.82 -8.04 5.55
C SER A 429 -25.15 -8.44 6.98
N GLY A 430 -24.85 -7.58 7.96
CA GLY A 430 -24.98 -7.90 9.38
C GLY A 430 -23.99 -8.96 9.85
N ARG A 431 -23.03 -9.37 9.00
CA ARG A 431 -21.91 -10.24 9.40
C ARG A 431 -21.04 -9.47 10.37
N LYS A 432 -21.26 -9.70 11.67
CA LYS A 432 -20.56 -9.02 12.77
C LYS A 432 -19.04 -9.07 12.52
N ARG A 433 -18.43 -7.90 12.36
CA ARG A 433 -16.95 -7.79 12.42
C ARG A 433 -16.50 -8.27 13.79
N LEU A 434 -15.37 -8.97 13.83
CA LEU A 434 -14.71 -9.32 15.08
C LEU A 434 -14.16 -8.04 15.70
N ASN A 435 -14.69 -7.65 16.86
CA ASN A 435 -14.26 -6.44 17.57
C ASN A 435 -13.12 -6.77 18.50
N VAL A 436 -11.91 -6.34 18.12
CA VAL A 436 -10.70 -6.46 18.92
C VAL A 436 -10.48 -5.14 19.64
N VAL A 437 -10.39 -5.17 20.96
CA VAL A 437 -10.07 -3.99 21.77
C VAL A 437 -8.66 -4.11 22.29
N ILE A 438 -7.86 -3.07 22.11
CA ILE A 438 -6.49 -2.98 22.62
C ILE A 438 -6.44 -1.84 23.65
N SER A 439 -6.08 -2.16 24.89
CA SER A 439 -5.76 -1.19 25.92
C SER A 439 -4.27 -0.88 25.86
N GLY A 440 -3.87 0.35 25.52
CA GLY A 440 -2.48 0.78 25.43
C GLY A 440 -1.97 0.94 24.00
N GLY A 441 -1.56 2.15 23.65
CA GLY A 441 -1.10 2.57 22.33
C GLY A 441 0.40 2.76 22.19
N GLY A 442 1.22 2.07 23.00
CA GLY A 442 2.68 2.08 22.83
C GLY A 442 3.13 1.48 21.48
N PRO A 443 4.45 1.45 21.19
CA PRO A 443 4.99 0.87 19.95
C PRO A 443 4.45 -0.53 19.64
N VAL A 444 4.35 -1.38 20.67
CA VAL A 444 3.84 -2.75 20.56
C VAL A 444 2.34 -2.76 20.27
N GLY A 445 1.54 -1.98 21.00
CA GLY A 445 0.07 -1.93 20.85
C GLY A 445 -0.34 -1.40 19.47
N GLN A 446 0.33 -0.36 18.96
CA GLN A 446 0.06 0.15 17.61
C GLN A 446 0.52 -0.81 16.52
N THR A 447 1.71 -1.40 16.67
CA THR A 447 2.20 -2.43 15.73
C THR A 447 1.22 -3.59 15.64
N LEU A 448 0.71 -4.05 16.78
CA LEU A 448 -0.28 -5.12 16.86
C LEU A 448 -1.60 -4.72 16.19
N ALA A 449 -2.13 -3.53 16.49
CA ALA A 449 -3.37 -3.02 15.91
C ALA A 449 -3.33 -3.00 14.38
N MET A 450 -2.26 -2.40 13.84
CA MET A 450 -2.04 -2.29 12.40
C MET A 450 -1.80 -3.67 11.75
N SER A 451 -1.04 -4.55 12.40
CA SER A 451 -0.78 -5.91 11.90
C SER A 451 -2.07 -6.71 11.79
N ILE A 452 -2.88 -6.74 12.84
CA ILE A 452 -4.16 -7.45 12.86
C ILE A 452 -5.08 -6.89 11.78
N ALA A 453 -5.22 -5.56 11.71
CA ALA A 453 -6.11 -4.91 10.75
C ALA A 453 -5.77 -5.31 9.30
N LEU A 454 -4.51 -5.17 8.90
CA LEU A 454 -4.09 -5.44 7.53
C LEU A 454 -4.07 -6.94 7.18
N GLN A 455 -3.57 -7.79 8.07
CA GLN A 455 -3.55 -9.23 7.84
C GLN A 455 -4.95 -9.85 7.83
N SER A 456 -5.89 -9.30 8.62
CA SER A 456 -7.28 -9.77 8.60
C SER A 456 -7.97 -9.56 7.25
N VAL A 457 -7.54 -8.56 6.49
CA VAL A 457 -8.09 -8.28 5.17
C VAL A 457 -7.62 -9.31 4.17
N GLU A 458 -6.31 -9.60 4.18
CA GLU A 458 -5.74 -10.61 3.30
C GLU A 458 -6.24 -12.03 3.60
N ARG A 459 -6.39 -12.42 4.88
CA ARG A 459 -6.83 -13.79 5.20
C ARG A 459 -8.34 -13.92 5.37
N SER A 460 -8.94 -13.09 6.21
CA SER A 460 -10.33 -13.26 6.63
C SER A 460 -11.31 -12.79 5.57
N MET A 461 -10.99 -11.68 4.89
CA MET A 461 -11.90 -11.18 3.86
C MET A 461 -11.79 -11.95 2.55
N VAL A 462 -10.63 -12.53 2.23
CA VAL A 462 -10.38 -13.23 0.96
C VAL A 462 -10.62 -14.73 1.04
N ILE A 463 -10.12 -15.41 2.07
CA ILE A 463 -10.22 -16.88 2.24
C ILE A 463 -11.52 -17.26 2.98
N GLY A 464 -12.08 -16.33 3.75
CA GLY A 464 -13.28 -16.52 4.56
C GLY A 464 -13.02 -16.23 6.04
N GLY A 465 -14.08 -15.94 6.80
CA GLY A 465 -14.00 -15.50 8.20
C GLY A 465 -14.56 -14.08 8.42
N PRO A 466 -14.69 -13.64 9.68
CA PRO A 466 -15.14 -12.28 10.00
C PRO A 466 -14.03 -11.26 9.70
N ALA A 467 -14.42 -10.11 9.14
CA ALA A 467 -13.56 -8.93 9.11
C ALA A 467 -13.23 -8.49 10.54
N VAL A 468 -12.04 -7.91 10.76
CA VAL A 468 -11.65 -7.43 12.09
C VAL A 468 -11.82 -5.92 12.17
N LYS A 469 -12.36 -5.43 13.28
CA LYS A 469 -12.32 -4.02 13.66
C LYS A 469 -11.50 -3.90 14.95
N VAL A 470 -10.42 -3.12 14.91
CA VAL A 470 -9.57 -2.85 16.06
C VAL A 470 -9.96 -1.50 16.67
N THR A 471 -10.25 -1.47 17.97
CA THR A 471 -10.43 -0.24 18.74
C THR A 471 -9.27 -0.12 19.73
N LEU A 472 -8.41 0.87 19.55
CA LEU A 472 -7.24 1.10 20.39
C LEU A 472 -7.49 2.28 21.34
N TYR A 473 -7.41 2.01 22.64
CA TYR A 473 -7.52 3.02 23.70
C TYR A 473 -6.13 3.47 24.15
N GLU A 474 -5.89 4.78 24.10
CA GLU A 474 -4.66 5.38 24.59
C GLU A 474 -4.91 6.76 25.20
N SER A 475 -4.63 6.88 26.49
CA SER A 475 -4.80 8.12 27.27
C SER A 475 -3.92 9.27 26.79
N ARG A 476 -2.77 8.95 26.19
CA ARG A 476 -1.76 9.91 25.72
C ARG A 476 -2.06 10.50 24.34
N LEU A 477 -3.12 10.02 23.66
CA LEU A 477 -3.63 10.60 22.42
C LEU A 477 -4.64 11.70 22.71
N MET A 478 -4.80 12.62 21.77
CA MET A 478 -5.85 13.64 21.75
C MET A 478 -6.39 13.83 20.33
N PRO A 479 -7.63 14.30 20.17
CA PRO A 479 -8.16 14.67 18.85
C PRO A 479 -7.30 15.74 18.18
N ASP A 480 -7.09 15.62 16.87
CA ASP A 480 -6.31 16.60 16.08
C ASP A 480 -7.17 17.76 15.53
N GLY A 481 -8.48 17.75 15.79
CA GLY A 481 -9.45 18.73 15.28
C GLY A 481 -9.87 18.52 13.82
N LYS A 482 -9.28 17.55 13.10
CA LYS A 482 -9.55 17.22 11.69
C LYS A 482 -10.18 15.83 11.52
N GLY A 483 -10.69 15.25 12.61
CA GLY A 483 -11.28 13.91 12.64
C GLY A 483 -10.25 12.78 12.78
N GLY A 484 -9.01 13.11 13.15
CA GLY A 484 -7.94 12.17 13.49
C GLY A 484 -7.47 12.32 14.94
N VAL A 485 -6.32 11.72 15.24
CA VAL A 485 -5.65 11.77 16.54
C VAL A 485 -4.21 12.20 16.39
N ARG A 486 -3.72 12.92 17.40
CA ARG A 486 -2.32 13.26 17.59
C ARG A 486 -1.88 12.89 19.00
N TRP A 487 -0.59 12.67 19.17
CA TRP A 487 -0.01 12.53 20.49
C TRP A 487 0.07 13.87 21.22
N ARG A 488 -0.03 13.84 22.56
CA ARG A 488 0.26 15.01 23.40
C ARG A 488 1.71 15.47 23.20
N GLY A 489 1.89 16.76 22.98
CA GLY A 489 3.16 17.46 22.84
C GLY A 489 3.67 18.02 24.17
N ALA A 490 4.64 18.93 24.09
CA ALA A 490 5.22 19.61 25.26
C ALA A 490 4.25 20.63 25.89
N ASP A 491 3.43 21.27 25.06
CA ASP A 491 2.49 22.32 25.48
C ASP A 491 1.16 21.75 26.03
N ASP A 492 0.93 20.45 25.89
CA ASP A 492 -0.29 19.79 26.35
C ASP A 492 -0.17 19.36 27.83
N THR A 493 -1.28 19.32 28.56
CA THR A 493 -1.28 18.98 30.01
C THR A 493 -1.99 17.64 30.29
N PRO A 494 -1.34 16.69 30.98
CA PRO A 494 0.12 16.58 31.18
C PRO A 494 0.88 16.33 29.86
N PRO A 495 2.14 16.77 29.77
CA PRO A 495 2.99 16.54 28.61
C PRO A 495 3.41 15.07 28.53
N ASN A 496 3.61 14.57 27.31
CA ASN A 496 4.00 13.17 27.09
C ASN A 496 5.51 13.02 26.92
N THR A 497 6.25 13.25 28.01
CA THR A 497 7.72 13.19 28.03
C THR A 497 8.27 11.78 27.83
N ARG A 498 7.48 10.72 28.10
CA ARG A 498 7.88 9.31 27.88
C ARG A 498 8.34 9.04 26.44
N ARG A 499 7.68 9.63 25.44
CA ARG A 499 7.95 9.34 24.01
C ARG A 499 9.33 9.82 23.54
N GLN A 500 9.99 10.67 24.33
CA GLN A 500 11.36 11.12 24.05
C GLN A 500 12.40 10.05 24.39
N GLN A 501 12.02 8.95 25.06
CA GLN A 501 12.91 7.83 25.30
C GLN A 501 13.34 7.18 23.98
N VAL A 502 14.59 6.72 23.96
CA VAL A 502 15.18 5.97 22.85
C VAL A 502 15.22 4.49 23.22
N ILE A 503 14.71 3.65 22.31
CA ILE A 503 14.69 2.19 22.43
C ILE A 503 15.66 1.57 21.42
N THR A 504 16.22 0.41 21.77
CA THR A 504 17.06 -0.36 20.83
C THR A 504 16.20 -1.40 20.14
N LEU A 505 16.07 -1.32 18.82
CA LEU A 505 15.37 -2.31 17.99
C LEU A 505 16.37 -3.21 17.27
N GLN A 506 16.10 -4.52 17.28
CA GLN A 506 16.90 -5.50 16.56
C GLN A 506 16.40 -5.68 15.13
N ASP A 507 17.32 -5.64 14.17
CA ASP A 507 17.02 -5.83 12.74
C ASP A 507 16.34 -7.19 12.50
N ALA A 508 16.67 -8.22 13.30
CA ALA A 508 16.04 -9.54 13.24
C ALA A 508 14.56 -9.54 13.67
N VAL A 509 14.18 -8.70 14.63
CA VAL A 509 12.79 -8.60 15.10
C VAL A 509 11.94 -7.89 14.07
N ILE A 510 12.44 -6.78 13.51
CA ILE A 510 11.81 -6.06 12.40
C ILE A 510 11.71 -6.99 11.17
N GLY A 511 12.79 -7.68 10.84
CA GLY A 511 12.85 -8.61 9.71
C GLY A 511 11.90 -9.81 9.82
N ASN A 512 11.37 -10.15 11.00
CA ASN A 512 10.31 -11.17 11.10
C ASN A 512 9.02 -10.71 10.42
N TYR A 513 8.69 -9.42 10.51
CA TYR A 513 7.51 -8.87 9.84
C TYR A 513 7.66 -8.88 8.32
N ASP A 514 8.87 -8.56 7.83
CA ASP A 514 9.19 -8.62 6.40
C ASP A 514 9.15 -10.06 5.87
N LYS A 515 9.77 -11.01 6.59
CA LYS A 515 9.75 -12.44 6.23
C LYS A 515 8.36 -13.05 6.22
N ALA A 516 7.48 -12.56 7.09
CA ALA A 516 6.08 -12.97 7.13
C ALA A 516 5.21 -12.30 6.05
N GLY A 517 5.81 -11.47 5.18
CA GLY A 517 5.09 -10.80 4.11
C GLY A 517 4.11 -9.73 4.60
N ILE A 518 4.33 -9.14 5.77
CA ILE A 518 3.40 -8.16 6.35
C ILE A 518 3.41 -6.87 5.49
N PRO A 519 2.31 -6.51 4.79
CA PRO A 519 2.37 -5.53 3.70
C PRO A 519 2.83 -4.12 4.08
N TRP A 520 2.59 -3.72 5.33
CA TRP A 520 2.97 -2.40 5.84
C TRP A 520 4.40 -2.36 6.38
N SER A 521 4.97 -3.52 6.73
CA SER A 521 6.20 -3.65 7.51
C SER A 521 7.33 -2.85 6.86
N ARG A 522 7.63 -3.14 5.60
CA ARG A 522 8.72 -2.50 4.88
C ARG A 522 8.47 -1.00 4.68
N VAL A 523 7.23 -0.57 4.44
CA VAL A 523 6.90 0.85 4.25
C VAL A 523 7.13 1.65 5.53
N VAL A 524 6.48 1.23 6.62
CA VAL A 524 6.54 1.93 7.90
C VAL A 524 7.92 1.80 8.52
N TRP A 525 8.55 0.62 8.48
CA TRP A 525 9.89 0.46 9.02
C TRP A 525 10.94 1.15 8.15
N ASN A 526 10.80 1.21 6.83
CA ASN A 526 11.68 2.06 6.03
C ASN A 526 11.50 3.53 6.40
N GLU A 527 10.27 4.05 6.47
CA GLU A 527 10.03 5.44 6.87
C GLU A 527 10.53 5.74 8.30
N THR A 528 10.35 4.78 9.20
CA THR A 528 10.84 4.87 10.58
C THR A 528 12.37 4.79 10.65
N LEU A 529 13.05 4.07 9.74
CA LEU A 529 14.46 3.70 9.86
C LEU A 529 15.39 4.28 8.76
N ASN A 530 14.89 5.07 7.80
CA ASN A 530 15.61 5.56 6.61
C ASN A 530 15.61 7.10 6.53
N PRO A 531 16.67 7.77 6.03
CA PRO A 531 18.07 7.31 5.93
C PRO A 531 18.84 7.42 7.26
N ASP A 532 18.33 8.22 8.21
CA ASP A 532 18.91 8.48 9.52
C ASP A 532 18.02 7.98 10.68
N GLY A 533 17.05 7.09 10.41
CA GLY A 533 15.97 6.71 11.33
C GLY A 533 16.37 5.84 12.54
N GLY A 534 17.62 5.93 12.96
CA GLY A 534 18.11 5.37 14.21
C GLY A 534 19.58 5.04 14.14
N GLU A 535 20.31 5.36 15.21
CA GLU A 535 21.76 5.19 15.23
C GLU A 535 22.14 3.72 15.43
N ARG A 536 23.01 3.19 14.56
CA ARG A 536 23.47 1.80 14.68
C ARG A 536 24.35 1.64 15.92
N VAL A 537 23.89 0.78 16.82
CA VAL A 537 24.62 0.39 18.02
C VAL A 537 25.47 -0.84 17.74
N TRP A 538 24.86 -1.81 17.07
CA TRP A 538 25.48 -3.02 16.54
C TRP A 538 25.18 -3.13 15.05
N PRO A 539 25.91 -3.96 14.29
CA PRO A 539 25.56 -4.23 12.89
C PRO A 539 24.10 -4.67 12.70
N THR A 540 23.49 -5.26 13.72
CA THR A 540 22.14 -5.84 13.72
C THR A 540 21.13 -5.13 14.61
N SER A 541 21.42 -3.91 15.10
CA SER A 541 20.44 -3.15 15.92
C SER A 541 20.62 -1.64 15.84
N ARG A 542 19.54 -0.92 16.11
CA ARG A 542 19.46 0.54 16.00
C ARG A 542 18.78 1.16 17.20
N GLN A 543 19.21 2.34 17.59
CA GLN A 543 18.56 3.17 18.58
C GLN A 543 17.56 4.11 17.94
N VAL A 544 16.29 3.97 18.29
CA VAL A 544 15.16 4.68 17.69
C VAL A 544 14.35 5.38 18.78
N PRO A 545 14.06 6.68 18.66
CA PRO A 545 13.13 7.37 19.55
C PRO A 545 11.73 6.73 19.49
N ILE A 546 11.10 6.50 20.64
CA ILE A 546 9.73 5.96 20.72
C ILE A 546 8.75 6.83 19.93
N ARG A 547 8.90 8.17 20.02
CA ARG A 547 8.08 9.12 19.26
C ARG A 547 8.09 8.81 17.77
N GLN A 548 9.24 8.43 17.19
CA GLN A 548 9.36 8.18 15.77
C GLN A 548 8.54 6.95 15.36
N VAL A 549 8.65 5.85 16.11
CA VAL A 549 7.86 4.64 15.86
C VAL A 549 6.36 4.91 15.98
N GLU A 550 5.97 5.54 17.09
CA GLU A 550 4.56 5.84 17.37
C GLU A 550 3.97 6.88 16.39
N ASP A 551 4.73 7.90 15.97
CA ASP A 551 4.26 8.91 15.00
C ASP A 551 4.12 8.32 13.60
N THR A 552 5.10 7.56 13.12
CA THR A 552 5.03 6.94 11.78
C THR A 552 3.86 5.97 11.68
N ILE A 553 3.65 5.10 12.67
CA ILE A 553 2.51 4.17 12.67
C ILE A 553 1.19 4.93 12.75
N THR A 554 1.10 5.95 13.63
CA THR A 554 -0.11 6.76 13.78
C THR A 554 -0.44 7.54 12.51
N ALA A 555 0.56 8.07 11.81
CA ALA A 555 0.39 8.73 10.52
C ALA A 555 -0.04 7.75 9.43
N TYR A 556 0.59 6.56 9.38
CA TYR A 556 0.27 5.53 8.41
C TYR A 556 -1.16 5.00 8.54
N VAL A 557 -1.61 4.68 9.77
CA VAL A 557 -3.01 4.27 10.02
C VAL A 557 -4.01 5.35 9.62
N GLN A 558 -3.62 6.63 9.76
CA GLN A 558 -4.44 7.76 9.36
C GLN A 558 -4.28 8.15 7.89
N SER A 559 -3.43 7.50 7.09
CA SER A 559 -3.18 7.90 5.70
C SER A 559 -4.33 7.55 4.75
N THR A 560 -5.03 6.45 5.01
CA THR A 560 -6.10 5.93 4.14
C THR A 560 -7.43 5.84 4.88
N LYS A 561 -8.55 5.97 4.15
CA LYS A 561 -9.90 5.80 4.71
C LYS A 561 -10.11 4.36 5.18
N PHE A 562 -9.56 3.41 4.43
CA PHE A 562 -9.61 1.99 4.76
C PHE A 562 -9.00 1.69 6.14
N LEU A 563 -7.76 2.17 6.41
CA LEU A 563 -7.12 1.94 7.70
C LEU A 563 -7.86 2.61 8.84
N ARG A 564 -8.34 3.86 8.66
CA ARG A 564 -9.19 4.55 9.64
C ARG A 564 -10.50 3.82 9.94
N SER A 565 -11.07 3.11 8.95
CA SER A 565 -12.29 2.32 9.13
C SER A 565 -12.06 0.98 9.84
N THR A 566 -10.81 0.53 9.91
CA THR A 566 -10.41 -0.78 10.47
C THR A 566 -9.75 -0.63 11.83
N VAL A 567 -8.95 0.42 12.04
CA VAL A 567 -8.28 0.77 13.30
C VAL A 567 -8.83 2.12 13.78
N GLU A 568 -9.62 2.07 14.85
CA GLU A 568 -10.20 3.23 15.50
C GLU A 568 -9.38 3.60 16.74
N TYR A 569 -8.80 4.81 16.76
CA TYR A 569 -8.14 5.34 17.95
C TYR A 569 -9.16 6.04 18.86
N LYS A 570 -9.16 5.67 20.14
CA LYS A 570 -9.92 6.33 21.21
C LYS A 570 -8.94 7.03 22.15
N ALA A 571 -9.01 8.36 22.18
CA ALA A 571 -8.29 9.18 23.15
C ALA A 571 -8.96 9.04 24.53
N GLY A 572 -8.34 8.28 25.41
CA GLY A 572 -8.89 7.96 26.74
C GLY A 572 -8.18 6.78 27.39
N SER A 573 -8.18 6.75 28.72
CA SER A 573 -7.70 5.58 29.49
C SER A 573 -8.76 4.48 29.51
N MET A 574 -8.30 3.23 29.56
CA MET A 574 -9.19 2.11 29.89
C MET A 574 -9.42 2.12 31.40
N ASP A 575 -10.67 2.20 31.82
CA ASP A 575 -11.12 2.08 33.21
C ASP A 575 -12.32 1.12 33.29
N ALA A 576 -12.84 0.90 34.50
CA ALA A 576 -13.93 -0.05 34.72
C ALA A 576 -15.22 0.35 33.99
N GLU A 577 -15.56 1.65 33.98
CA GLU A 577 -16.73 2.17 33.29
C GLU A 577 -16.61 1.98 31.78
N THR A 578 -15.47 2.38 31.19
CA THR A 578 -15.18 2.16 29.78
C THR A 578 -15.20 0.68 29.44
N PHE A 579 -14.61 -0.18 30.28
CA PHE A 579 -14.63 -1.62 30.08
C PHE A 579 -16.06 -2.18 30.05
N ASP A 580 -16.93 -1.74 30.98
CA ASP A 580 -18.33 -2.14 31.00
C ASP A 580 -19.11 -1.69 29.75
N THR A 581 -18.78 -0.52 29.18
CA THR A 581 -19.39 -0.10 27.90
C THR A 581 -18.95 -0.95 26.70
N ILE A 582 -17.75 -1.54 26.72
CA ILE A 582 -17.23 -2.32 25.60
C ILE A 582 -17.57 -3.82 25.67
N ARG A 583 -17.77 -4.37 26.88
CA ARG A 583 -18.06 -5.80 27.10
C ARG A 583 -19.17 -6.39 26.23
N PRO A 584 -20.29 -5.71 25.95
CA PRO A 584 -21.37 -6.29 25.15
C PRO A 584 -20.93 -6.64 23.73
N TRP A 585 -20.05 -5.84 23.14
CA TRP A 585 -19.67 -5.97 21.73
C TRP A 585 -18.24 -6.45 21.50
N CYS A 586 -17.35 -6.38 22.50
CA CYS A 586 -15.96 -6.85 22.44
C CYS A 586 -15.89 -8.37 22.20
N ASP A 587 -15.07 -8.82 21.24
CA ASP A 587 -14.89 -10.23 20.90
C ASP A 587 -13.50 -10.77 21.27
N LEU A 588 -12.51 -9.87 21.44
CA LEU A 588 -11.19 -10.16 21.97
C LEU A 588 -10.64 -8.89 22.63
N PHE A 589 -10.17 -9.00 23.87
CA PHE A 589 -9.51 -7.89 24.57
C PHE A 589 -8.02 -8.17 24.71
N ILE A 590 -7.19 -7.17 24.39
CA ILE A 590 -5.73 -7.27 24.46
C ILE A 590 -5.21 -6.18 25.39
N GLY A 591 -4.54 -6.61 26.46
CA GLY A 591 -3.84 -5.70 27.37
C GLY A 591 -2.43 -5.41 26.89
N ALA A 592 -2.16 -4.18 26.49
CA ALA A 592 -0.84 -3.64 26.13
C ALA A 592 -0.57 -2.30 26.86
N ASP A 593 -1.21 -2.09 28.01
CA ASP A 593 -1.28 -0.83 28.77
C ASP A 593 -0.16 -0.66 29.80
N GLY A 594 0.90 -1.47 29.69
CA GLY A 594 2.04 -1.46 30.61
C GLY A 594 1.89 -2.47 31.74
N ALA A 595 2.73 -2.35 32.77
CA ALA A 595 2.75 -3.28 33.90
C ALA A 595 2.65 -2.57 35.25
N GLY A 596 2.32 -3.35 36.28
CA GLY A 596 2.20 -2.89 37.67
C GLY A 596 0.88 -2.15 37.95
N ASN A 597 0.86 -1.30 38.97
CA ASN A 597 -0.37 -0.69 39.52
C ASN A 597 -1.10 0.26 38.54
N LYS A 598 -0.44 0.68 37.45
CA LYS A 598 -1.02 1.57 36.43
C LYS A 598 -1.71 0.82 35.29
N SER A 599 -1.50 -0.48 35.14
CA SER A 599 -2.18 -1.29 34.11
C SER A 599 -3.60 -1.58 34.55
N PHE A 600 -4.59 -1.17 33.76
CA PHE A 600 -5.97 -1.58 34.01
C PHE A 600 -6.09 -3.10 33.87
N THR A 601 -5.52 -3.64 32.79
CA THR A 601 -5.70 -5.06 32.44
C THR A 601 -5.16 -6.00 33.52
N ILE A 602 -3.96 -5.75 34.04
CA ILE A 602 -3.39 -6.63 35.08
C ILE A 602 -4.18 -6.55 36.38
N ASN A 603 -4.64 -5.36 36.76
CA ASN A 603 -5.27 -5.11 38.06
C ASN A 603 -6.80 -5.33 38.05
N HIS A 604 -7.38 -5.68 36.91
CA HIS A 604 -8.81 -5.90 36.82
C HIS A 604 -9.23 -7.17 37.59
N PRO A 605 -10.20 -7.09 38.51
CA PRO A 605 -10.53 -8.17 39.45
C PRO A 605 -11.05 -9.44 38.76
N GLU A 606 -11.67 -9.30 37.58
CA GLU A 606 -12.19 -10.44 36.82
C GLU A 606 -11.10 -11.29 36.17
N PHE A 607 -10.00 -10.67 35.70
CA PHE A 607 -9.05 -11.37 34.84
C PHE A 607 -8.10 -12.28 35.65
N ARG A 608 -7.92 -11.99 36.95
CA ARG A 608 -7.10 -12.77 37.89
C ARG A 608 -5.71 -13.10 37.32
N PHE A 609 -5.06 -12.12 36.70
CA PHE A 609 -3.69 -12.25 36.27
C PHE A 609 -2.79 -12.24 37.51
N SER A 610 -2.14 -13.37 37.78
CA SER A 610 -1.21 -13.49 38.91
C SER A 610 0.14 -12.90 38.54
N ARG A 611 0.70 -12.10 39.46
CA ARG A 611 1.99 -11.44 39.30
C ARG A 611 3.02 -12.12 40.18
N THR A 612 4.14 -12.50 39.59
CA THR A 612 5.38 -12.68 40.34
C THR A 612 6.12 -11.34 40.31
N THR A 613 6.19 -10.69 41.47
CA THR A 613 7.11 -9.59 41.70
C THR A 613 8.33 -10.21 42.38
N TYR A 614 9.51 -10.02 41.80
CA TYR A 614 10.74 -10.37 42.50
C TYR A 614 10.79 -9.60 43.82
N VAL A 615 11.37 -10.23 44.86
CA VAL A 615 11.43 -9.71 46.24
C VAL A 615 11.85 -8.24 46.23
N GLU A 616 11.31 -7.43 47.15
CA GLU A 616 11.52 -5.97 47.21
C GLU A 616 13.02 -5.58 47.24
N GLU A 617 13.87 -6.45 47.81
CA GLU A 617 15.34 -6.36 47.86
C GLU A 617 16.04 -6.56 46.49
N GLN A 618 15.35 -7.07 45.47
CA GLN A 618 15.84 -7.27 44.10
C GLN A 618 15.22 -6.29 43.08
N MET A 619 14.51 -5.25 43.53
CA MET A 619 13.96 -4.24 42.62
C MET A 619 15.06 -3.32 42.08
N ASP A 620 15.33 -3.42 40.77
CA ASP A 620 16.15 -2.44 40.07
C ASP A 620 15.43 -1.09 40.04
N ARG A 621 16.06 -0.08 40.63
CA ARG A 621 15.62 1.31 40.55
C ARG A 621 16.59 2.09 39.69
N ALA A 622 16.05 2.87 38.76
CA ALA A 622 16.86 3.67 37.86
C ALA A 622 16.47 5.14 37.98
N LEU A 623 17.47 6.01 37.98
CA LEU A 623 17.30 7.43 37.74
C LEU A 623 17.50 7.69 36.25
N GLY A 624 16.56 8.39 35.66
CA GLY A 624 16.62 8.78 34.28
C GLY A 624 16.94 10.24 34.12
N VAL A 625 18.11 10.54 33.59
CA VAL A 625 18.59 11.90 33.34
C VAL A 625 18.36 12.21 31.86
N PHE A 626 17.48 13.16 31.57
CA PHE A 626 17.24 13.67 30.22
C PHE A 626 18.36 14.64 29.87
N VAL A 627 19.06 14.34 28.77
CA VAL A 627 20.20 15.16 28.32
C VAL A 627 20.00 15.55 26.86
N ASP A 628 20.24 16.81 26.54
CA ASP A 628 20.24 17.28 25.17
C ASP A 628 21.52 16.85 24.46
N ILE A 629 21.40 16.02 23.42
CA ILE A 629 22.57 15.51 22.69
C ILE A 629 22.80 16.40 21.47
N LYS A 630 23.18 17.65 21.77
CA LYS A 630 23.68 18.64 20.81
C LYS A 630 25.21 18.64 20.87
N GLY A 631 25.86 18.12 19.84
CA GLY A 631 27.32 18.01 19.78
C GLY A 631 27.77 17.25 18.53
N PRO A 632 29.06 16.95 18.34
CA PRO A 632 29.53 16.09 17.24
C PRO A 632 29.06 14.64 17.40
N LYS A 633 28.85 13.92 16.29
CA LYS A 633 28.35 12.54 16.29
C LYS A 633 29.31 11.64 17.08
N ARG A 634 28.85 11.13 18.24
CA ARG A 634 29.64 10.24 19.10
C ARG A 634 29.54 8.80 18.60
N GLN A 635 30.58 8.00 18.83
CA GLN A 635 30.56 6.60 18.42
C GLN A 635 29.70 5.76 19.39
N GLN A 636 28.54 5.25 18.93
CA GLN A 636 27.68 4.41 19.78
C GLN A 636 28.37 3.16 20.31
N ALA A 637 29.33 2.59 19.56
CA ALA A 637 30.13 1.47 20.07
C ALA A 637 30.84 1.84 21.37
N LYS A 638 31.42 3.05 21.48
CA LYS A 638 32.05 3.55 22.72
C LYS A 638 31.02 3.60 23.85
N ASN A 639 29.83 4.15 23.59
CA ASN A 639 28.76 4.20 24.59
C ASN A 639 28.42 2.81 25.10
N VAL A 640 28.32 1.82 24.23
CA VAL A 640 28.03 0.42 24.62
C VAL A 640 29.15 -0.19 25.44
N PHE A 641 30.42 0.00 25.05
CA PHE A 641 31.55 -0.50 25.82
C PHE A 641 31.57 0.09 27.23
N LEU A 642 31.40 1.41 27.35
CA LEU A 642 31.30 2.12 28.63
C LEU A 642 30.14 1.59 29.48
N THR A 643 28.98 1.46 28.86
CA THR A 643 27.76 0.89 29.41
C THR A 643 28.05 -0.52 29.97
N ILE A 644 28.56 -1.45 29.17
CA ILE A 644 28.88 -2.83 29.61
C ILE A 644 29.91 -2.86 30.75
N ALA A 645 30.91 -1.99 30.71
CA ALA A 645 32.01 -1.99 31.69
C ALA A 645 31.56 -1.64 33.11
N GLN A 646 30.60 -0.70 33.27
CA GLN A 646 30.19 -0.21 34.59
C GLN A 646 28.86 -0.77 35.08
N THR A 647 27.96 -1.27 34.20
CA THR A 647 26.62 -1.81 34.54
C THR A 647 25.67 -0.90 35.33
N ILE A 648 26.15 0.29 35.73
CA ILE A 648 25.44 1.32 36.48
C ILE A 648 24.82 2.33 35.51
N TYR A 649 25.55 2.71 34.46
CA TYR A 649 25.12 3.74 33.50
C TYR A 649 24.76 3.19 32.12
N LEU A 650 23.53 3.46 31.66
CA LEU A 650 23.06 3.14 30.30
C LEU A 650 22.65 4.43 29.60
N LEU A 651 23.47 4.86 28.64
CA LEU A 651 23.11 5.95 27.75
C LEU A 651 22.34 5.42 26.54
N ASN A 652 21.05 5.75 26.47
CA ASN A 652 20.27 5.64 25.24
C ASN A 652 20.21 7.01 24.57
N SER A 653 20.75 7.11 23.36
CA SER A 653 20.91 8.35 22.62
C SER A 653 20.63 8.14 21.14
N ASN A 654 20.00 9.13 20.53
CA ASN A 654 20.02 9.31 19.09
C ASN A 654 20.52 10.74 18.81
N TYR A 655 21.32 10.89 17.76
CA TYR A 655 21.95 12.17 17.44
C TYR A 655 20.92 13.25 17.08
N GLY A 656 21.12 14.47 17.59
CA GLY A 656 20.22 15.61 17.29
C GLY A 656 18.85 15.52 17.98
N THR A 657 18.67 14.58 18.91
CA THR A 657 17.48 14.47 19.76
C THR A 657 17.87 14.47 21.24
N LEU A 658 16.86 14.56 22.12
CA LEU A 658 17.05 14.28 23.53
C LEU A 658 17.50 12.83 23.72
N GLY A 659 18.52 12.63 24.55
CA GLY A 659 18.95 11.32 25.02
C GLY A 659 18.62 11.11 26.48
N TYR A 660 18.91 9.90 26.94
CA TYR A 660 18.49 9.40 28.23
C TYR A 660 19.62 8.61 28.88
N LEU A 661 20.20 9.17 29.93
CA LEU A 661 21.17 8.48 30.77
C LEU A 661 20.41 7.80 31.92
N ASN A 662 20.25 6.49 31.84
CA ASN A 662 19.72 5.67 32.91
C ASN A 662 20.84 5.34 33.90
N ILE A 663 20.60 5.56 35.17
CA ILE A 663 21.54 5.31 36.27
C ILE A 663 20.87 4.36 37.24
N ARG A 664 21.34 3.11 37.32
CA ARG A 664 20.86 2.16 38.33
C ARG A 664 21.32 2.68 39.70
N LEU A 665 20.43 2.81 40.68
CA LEU A 665 20.74 3.35 42.01
C LEU A 665 20.12 2.47 43.10
N PRO A 666 20.79 2.29 44.25
CA PRO A 666 20.18 1.66 45.43
C PRO A 666 18.92 2.37 45.91
N GLY A 667 18.01 1.60 46.51
CA GLY A 667 16.68 2.07 46.92
C GLY A 667 16.69 3.26 47.87
N HIS A 668 17.63 3.28 48.81
CA HIS A 668 17.75 4.35 49.81
C HIS A 668 18.18 5.69 49.20
N TYR A 669 19.02 5.71 48.16
CA TYR A 669 19.34 6.94 47.42
C TYR A 669 18.12 7.46 46.65
N MET A 670 17.35 6.57 46.01
CA MET A 670 16.15 6.96 45.27
C MET A 670 15.04 7.55 46.16
N ASN A 671 14.85 6.96 47.35
CA ASN A 671 13.88 7.42 48.34
C ASN A 671 14.23 8.80 48.91
N SER A 672 15.52 9.17 48.88
CA SER A 672 15.97 10.46 49.41
C SER A 672 15.64 11.65 48.49
N MET A 673 15.30 11.41 47.22
CA MET A 673 14.95 12.47 46.27
C MET A 673 13.49 12.92 46.37
N GLY A 674 13.25 14.21 46.12
CA GLY A 674 11.93 14.81 45.90
C GLY A 674 11.49 14.74 44.43
N ASP A 675 10.29 15.25 44.16
CA ASP A 675 9.79 15.41 42.79
C ASP A 675 10.38 16.67 42.15
N ASN A 676 10.72 16.59 40.85
CA ASN A 676 11.27 17.68 40.04
C ASN A 676 12.60 18.28 40.52
N GLU A 677 13.47 17.48 41.14
CA GLU A 677 14.80 17.97 41.53
C GLU A 677 15.70 18.24 40.31
N THR A 678 16.44 19.36 40.35
CA THR A 678 17.47 19.69 39.36
C THR A 678 18.84 19.20 39.81
N LEU A 679 19.78 19.10 38.87
CA LEU A 679 21.16 18.71 39.20
C LEU A 679 21.80 19.68 40.21
N GLU A 680 21.52 20.98 40.08
CA GLU A 680 21.99 22.02 41.01
C GLU A 680 21.36 21.89 42.39
N SER A 681 20.04 21.63 42.46
CA SER A 681 19.32 21.37 43.72
C SER A 681 19.92 20.19 44.47
N LEU A 682 20.19 19.08 43.77
CA LEU A 682 20.78 17.88 44.37
C LEU A 682 22.21 18.14 44.85
N ALA A 683 23.02 18.85 44.07
CA ALA A 683 24.43 19.13 44.38
C ALA A 683 24.58 20.05 45.60
N ASN A 684 23.68 21.02 45.77
CA ASN A 684 23.71 22.01 46.85
C ASN A 684 22.84 21.62 48.06
N SER A 685 22.25 20.43 48.08
CA SER A 685 21.37 19.99 49.16
C SER A 685 22.14 19.75 50.47
N ASP A 686 21.51 20.00 51.63
CA ASP A 686 22.04 19.64 52.95
C ASP A 686 22.13 18.12 53.18
N SER A 687 21.31 17.34 52.46
CA SER A 687 21.31 15.87 52.55
C SER A 687 22.53 15.26 51.86
N ILE A 688 23.32 14.50 52.62
CA ILE A 688 24.48 13.78 52.08
C ILE A 688 24.09 12.78 50.99
N LEU A 689 22.90 12.17 51.10
CA LEU A 689 22.39 11.22 50.09
C LEU A 689 22.07 11.93 48.78
N LYS A 690 21.46 13.12 48.82
CA LYS A 690 21.17 13.91 47.62
C LYS A 690 22.43 14.41 46.92
N ARG A 691 23.42 14.88 47.68
CA ARG A 691 24.74 15.25 47.13
C ARG A 691 25.45 14.06 46.48
N ARG A 692 25.34 12.87 47.06
CA ARG A 692 25.85 11.62 46.46
C ARG A 692 25.13 11.27 45.16
N VAL A 693 23.81 11.44 45.09
CA VAL A 693 23.08 11.25 43.83
C VAL A 693 23.57 12.23 42.76
N ALA A 694 23.76 13.52 43.10
CA ALA A 694 24.36 14.48 42.16
C ALA A 694 25.76 14.07 41.69
N PHE A 695 26.60 13.57 42.61
CA PHE A 695 27.93 13.08 42.27
C PHE A 695 27.90 11.92 41.27
N VAL A 696 27.01 10.94 41.48
CA VAL A 696 26.81 9.82 40.56
C VAL A 696 26.30 10.32 39.19
N ILE A 697 25.36 11.27 39.16
CA ILE A 697 24.90 11.87 37.89
C ILE A 697 26.08 12.51 37.15
N LYS A 698 26.87 13.35 37.82
CA LYS A 698 28.04 14.01 37.23
C LYS A 698 29.07 13.00 36.72
N GLY A 699 29.31 11.93 37.46
CA GLY A 699 30.19 10.83 37.04
C GLY A 699 29.72 10.16 35.75
N GLY A 700 28.42 9.85 35.65
CA GLY A 700 27.83 9.31 34.43
C GLY A 700 27.91 10.28 33.25
N LEU A 701 27.60 11.56 33.46
CA LEU A 701 27.73 12.59 32.43
C LEU A 701 29.16 12.69 31.91
N ALA A 702 30.15 12.77 32.81
CA ALA A 702 31.56 12.79 32.45
C ALA A 702 31.99 11.52 31.69
N MET A 703 31.53 10.34 32.11
CA MET A 703 31.84 9.07 31.47
C MET A 703 31.43 9.04 29.99
N PHE A 704 30.29 9.64 29.64
CA PHE A 704 29.79 9.72 28.27
C PHE A 704 30.10 11.05 27.55
N ASP A 705 31.02 11.84 28.10
CA ASP A 705 31.41 13.16 27.57
C ASP A 705 30.21 14.12 27.41
N LEU A 706 29.21 14.05 28.31
CA LEU A 706 27.99 14.86 28.32
C LEU A 706 28.14 16.11 29.21
N PRO A 707 27.86 17.32 28.71
CA PRO A 707 27.89 18.54 29.52
C PRO A 707 26.76 18.59 30.56
N GLU A 708 27.05 19.06 31.77
CA GLU A 708 26.03 19.24 32.83
C GLU A 708 24.92 20.23 32.44
N LYS A 709 25.26 21.27 31.68
CA LYS A 709 24.32 22.29 31.18
C LYS A 709 23.23 21.73 30.25
N ASP A 710 23.46 20.55 29.68
CA ASP A 710 22.54 19.92 28.73
C ASP A 710 21.51 19.02 29.46
N VAL A 711 21.59 18.90 30.80
CA VAL A 711 20.61 18.16 31.60
C VAL A 711 19.30 18.96 31.69
N HIS A 712 18.23 18.41 31.13
CA HIS A 712 16.92 19.05 31.09
C HIS A 712 16.01 18.62 32.25
N ALA A 713 16.06 17.36 32.66
CA ALA A 713 15.20 16.83 33.71
C ALA A 713 15.79 15.56 34.33
N ILE A 714 15.45 15.31 35.60
CA ILE A 714 15.85 14.13 36.35
C ILE A 714 14.58 13.44 36.86
N ASN A 715 14.31 12.23 36.37
CA ASN A 715 13.08 11.50 36.67
C ASN A 715 13.38 10.16 37.34
N ARG A 716 12.63 9.84 38.39
CA ARG A 716 12.66 8.52 39.01
C ARG A 716 11.96 7.51 38.12
N ILE A 717 12.65 6.41 37.80
CA ILE A 717 12.08 5.30 37.05
C ILE A 717 12.07 4.07 37.96
N GLU A 718 10.86 3.71 38.38
CA GLU A 718 10.63 2.41 38.98
C GLU A 718 10.56 1.36 37.88
N LEU A 719 11.45 0.37 37.95
CA LEU A 719 11.47 -0.78 37.05
C LEU A 719 11.08 -2.04 37.83
N PRO A 720 9.81 -2.15 38.29
CA PRO A 720 9.36 -3.39 38.87
C PRO A 720 9.50 -4.48 37.81
N MET A 721 10.40 -5.43 38.07
CA MET A 721 10.48 -6.66 37.31
C MET A 721 9.24 -7.46 37.67
N SER A 722 8.29 -7.47 36.75
CA SER A 722 7.01 -8.13 36.93
C SER A 722 6.68 -8.87 35.68
N ASN A 723 6.43 -10.15 35.83
CA ASN A 723 5.88 -10.97 34.77
C ASN A 723 4.53 -11.49 35.23
N SER A 724 3.61 -11.59 34.27
CA SER A 724 2.41 -12.34 34.54
C SER A 724 2.74 -13.83 34.47
N THR A 725 2.33 -14.60 35.47
CA THR A 725 2.42 -16.07 35.39
C THR A 725 1.31 -16.66 34.52
N ARG A 726 0.37 -15.81 34.10
CA ARG A 726 -0.78 -16.17 33.26
C ARG A 726 -0.98 -15.13 32.17
N TYR A 727 -0.96 -15.54 30.90
CA TYR A 727 -1.07 -14.61 29.76
C TYR A 727 -2.48 -14.54 29.16
N LEU A 728 -3.40 -15.35 29.67
CA LEU A 728 -4.71 -15.60 29.07
C LEU A 728 -5.80 -15.72 30.14
N ALA A 729 -6.86 -14.94 30.00
CA ALA A 729 -8.04 -14.95 30.85
C ALA A 729 -9.32 -14.91 30.01
N THR A 730 -10.47 -14.98 30.68
CA THR A 730 -11.81 -14.88 30.11
C THR A 730 -12.59 -13.81 30.83
N ALA A 731 -13.28 -12.96 30.08
CA ALA A 731 -14.20 -11.97 30.63
C ALA A 731 -15.64 -12.28 30.21
N ASN A 732 -16.59 -11.97 31.09
CA ASN A 732 -18.01 -12.08 30.82
C ASN A 732 -18.49 -10.86 30.04
N ARG A 733 -19.39 -11.08 29.07
CA ARG A 733 -20.11 -10.02 28.35
C ARG A 733 -21.15 -9.32 29.22
N ASN A 734 -21.77 -10.08 30.14
CA ASN A 734 -22.70 -9.54 31.13
C ASN A 734 -22.00 -9.60 32.51
N PRO A 735 -21.82 -8.46 33.22
CA PRO A 735 -21.21 -8.43 34.55
C PRO A 735 -21.97 -9.25 35.60
N ASN A 736 -23.31 -9.32 35.49
CA ASN A 736 -24.18 -10.03 36.41
C ASN A 736 -24.98 -11.10 35.64
N PRO A 737 -24.35 -12.20 35.23
CA PRO A 737 -25.06 -13.28 34.54
C PRO A 737 -26.10 -13.89 35.48
N ASN A 738 -27.32 -14.11 34.99
CA ASN A 738 -28.37 -14.75 35.76
C ASN A 738 -27.95 -16.22 36.07
N PRO A 739 -27.80 -16.63 37.34
CA PRO A 739 -27.26 -17.95 37.69
C PRO A 739 -28.11 -19.13 37.20
N ARG A 740 -29.37 -18.86 36.86
CA ARG A 740 -30.34 -19.85 36.37
C ARG A 740 -30.31 -20.04 34.85
N GLU A 741 -29.63 -19.16 34.11
CA GLU A 741 -29.43 -19.29 32.67
C GLU A 741 -28.09 -19.98 32.43
N ALA A 742 -28.08 -21.10 31.70
CA ALA A 742 -26.83 -21.72 31.29
C ALA A 742 -26.03 -20.69 30.46
N PRO A 743 -24.75 -20.39 30.80
CA PRO A 743 -23.96 -19.45 30.05
C PRO A 743 -23.90 -19.90 28.59
N GLY A 744 -24.54 -19.13 27.70
CA GLY A 744 -24.51 -19.42 26.28
C GLY A 744 -23.07 -19.43 25.76
N ARG A 745 -22.81 -20.13 24.64
CA ARG A 745 -21.47 -20.25 24.03
C ARG A 745 -20.78 -18.91 23.71
N ASN A 746 -21.54 -17.81 23.71
CA ASN A 746 -21.10 -16.45 23.43
C ASN A 746 -21.13 -15.51 24.65
N SER A 747 -21.33 -16.05 25.86
CA SER A 747 -21.43 -15.26 27.10
C SER A 747 -20.09 -14.68 27.56
N THR A 748 -18.97 -15.18 27.04
CA THR A 748 -17.61 -14.76 27.41
C THR A 748 -16.75 -14.45 26.18
N PHE A 749 -15.64 -13.74 26.38
CA PHE A 749 -14.61 -13.48 25.38
C PHE A 749 -13.19 -13.58 25.99
N PRO A 750 -12.17 -13.91 25.17
CA PRO A 750 -10.79 -14.01 25.65
C PRO A 750 -10.16 -12.65 25.95
N VAL A 751 -9.31 -12.64 26.97
CA VAL A 751 -8.45 -11.52 27.38
C VAL A 751 -7.00 -12.00 27.30
N VAL A 752 -6.19 -11.36 26.45
CA VAL A 752 -4.80 -11.76 26.18
C VAL A 752 -3.84 -10.63 26.56
N LEU A 753 -2.71 -10.94 27.18
CA LEU A 753 -1.67 -9.96 27.48
C LEU A 753 -0.65 -9.84 26.33
N ALA A 754 -0.18 -8.63 26.07
CA ALA A 754 0.86 -8.32 25.09
C ALA A 754 1.79 -7.20 25.60
N GLY A 755 3.00 -7.13 25.04
CA GLY A 755 3.99 -6.12 25.40
C GLY A 755 4.35 -6.14 26.89
N ASP A 756 4.57 -4.95 27.45
CA ASP A 756 4.93 -4.77 28.86
C ASP A 756 3.88 -5.32 29.83
N ALA A 757 2.61 -5.44 29.43
CA ALA A 757 1.57 -6.04 30.28
C ALA A 757 1.76 -7.55 30.47
N ALA A 758 2.34 -8.22 29.46
CA ALA A 758 2.70 -9.63 29.56
C ALA A 758 4.05 -9.81 30.27
N ILE A 759 5.10 -9.19 29.72
CA ILE A 759 6.48 -9.38 30.14
C ILE A 759 7.14 -8.00 30.23
N LYS A 760 7.36 -7.51 31.45
CA LYS A 760 8.12 -6.29 31.69
C LYS A 760 9.54 -6.64 32.09
N PHE A 761 10.42 -6.73 31.09
CA PHE A 761 11.84 -6.96 31.29
C PHE A 761 12.64 -5.75 30.82
N ASN A 762 13.08 -4.92 31.77
CA ASN A 762 13.51 -3.56 31.48
C ASN A 762 15.01 -3.29 31.69
N PHE A 763 15.86 -4.27 32.02
CA PHE A 763 17.28 -3.95 32.26
C PHE A 763 18.32 -4.82 31.54
N TRP A 764 19.28 -4.10 30.94
CA TRP A 764 20.39 -4.42 30.01
C TRP A 764 20.22 -5.45 28.87
N PRO A 765 20.30 -5.03 27.58
CA PRO A 765 20.15 -3.68 27.01
C PRO A 765 18.74 -3.53 26.41
N GLY A 766 17.84 -2.81 27.09
CA GLY A 766 16.57 -2.33 26.51
C GLY A 766 15.72 -3.35 25.74
N ARG A 767 15.54 -4.56 26.28
CA ARG A 767 14.92 -5.68 25.54
C ARG A 767 13.39 -5.66 25.48
N GLY A 768 12.71 -5.01 26.43
CA GLY A 768 11.24 -5.04 26.53
C GLY A 768 10.51 -4.73 25.23
N ALA A 769 10.97 -3.74 24.45
CA ALA A 769 10.37 -3.41 23.15
C ALA A 769 10.51 -4.57 22.13
N ASN A 770 11.66 -5.24 22.08
CA ASN A 770 11.90 -6.36 21.17
C ASN A 770 11.04 -7.58 21.55
N SER A 771 11.05 -7.97 22.82
CA SER A 771 10.28 -9.12 23.31
C SER A 771 8.77 -8.86 23.15
N GLY A 772 8.34 -7.61 23.41
CA GLY A 772 6.97 -7.16 23.16
C GLY A 772 6.57 -7.23 21.68
N LEU A 773 7.44 -6.77 20.76
CA LEU A 773 7.19 -6.87 19.31
C LEU A 773 7.16 -8.33 18.84
N ILE A 774 8.03 -9.21 19.33
CA ILE A 774 7.96 -10.65 19.03
C ILE A 774 6.63 -11.23 19.54
N GLY A 775 6.20 -10.86 20.75
CA GLY A 775 4.91 -11.27 21.30
C GLY A 775 3.72 -10.78 20.45
N ALA A 776 3.76 -9.53 19.98
CA ALA A 776 2.76 -8.97 19.08
C ALA A 776 2.74 -9.69 17.72
N PHE A 777 3.91 -9.98 17.16
CA PHE A 777 4.05 -10.78 15.94
C PHE A 777 3.40 -12.16 16.10
N GLY A 778 3.73 -12.89 17.17
CA GLY A 778 3.15 -14.20 17.46
C GLY A 778 1.63 -14.18 17.62
N LEU A 779 1.09 -13.15 18.31
CA LEU A 779 -0.35 -12.99 18.47
C LEU A 779 -1.03 -12.67 17.14
N THR A 780 -0.41 -11.84 16.31
CA THR A 780 -0.93 -11.52 14.98
C THR A 780 -0.99 -12.78 14.11
N THR A 781 0.07 -13.59 14.08
CA THR A 781 0.10 -14.87 13.35
C THR A 781 -0.93 -15.86 13.89
N THR A 782 -1.10 -15.92 15.22
CA THR A 782 -2.14 -16.76 15.85
C THR A 782 -3.54 -16.32 15.37
N LEU A 783 -3.80 -15.00 15.34
CA LEU A 783 -5.07 -14.47 14.86
C LEU A 783 -5.28 -14.76 13.37
N TYR A 784 -4.24 -14.56 12.56
CA TYR A 784 -4.24 -14.83 11.12
C TYR A 784 -4.65 -16.28 10.79
N ASP A 785 -4.23 -17.25 11.61
CA ASP A 785 -4.59 -18.66 11.40
C ASP A 785 -5.98 -19.04 11.92
N ILE A 786 -6.46 -18.42 13.00
CA ILE A 786 -7.76 -18.78 13.58
C ILE A 786 -8.93 -18.09 12.86
N LEU A 787 -8.72 -16.89 12.31
CA LEU A 787 -9.80 -16.07 11.74
C LEU A 787 -10.65 -16.80 10.69
N PRO A 788 -10.09 -17.56 9.73
CA PRO A 788 -10.90 -18.29 8.75
C PRO A 788 -11.76 -19.40 9.35
N THR A 789 -11.44 -19.85 10.55
CA THR A 789 -12.18 -20.92 11.25
C THR A 789 -13.32 -20.38 12.12
N ILE A 790 -13.38 -19.06 12.35
CA ILE A 790 -14.38 -18.42 13.20
C ILE A 790 -15.65 -18.16 12.38
N ARG A 791 -16.80 -18.62 12.89
CA ARG A 791 -18.11 -18.32 12.31
C ARG A 791 -18.63 -16.97 12.84
N PRO A 792 -19.36 -16.18 12.03
CA PRO A 792 -19.99 -14.95 12.49
C PRO A 792 -20.85 -15.19 13.73
N GLY A 793 -20.66 -14.36 14.76
CA GLY A 793 -21.40 -14.46 16.01
C GLY A 793 -20.92 -15.56 16.97
N GLN A 794 -19.85 -16.30 16.67
CA GLN A 794 -19.25 -17.24 17.61
C GLN A 794 -18.13 -16.56 18.42
N SER A 795 -18.09 -16.78 19.74
CA SER A 795 -16.95 -16.37 20.56
C SER A 795 -15.69 -17.14 20.21
N ILE A 796 -14.54 -16.48 20.29
CA ILE A 796 -13.24 -17.12 20.04
C ILE A 796 -12.90 -18.02 21.23
N PRO A 797 -12.71 -19.33 21.00
CA PRO A 797 -12.33 -20.23 22.07
C PRO A 797 -10.93 -19.88 22.60
N VAL A 798 -10.77 -19.88 23.91
CA VAL A 798 -9.57 -19.43 24.63
C VAL A 798 -8.38 -20.33 24.32
N GLU A 799 -8.63 -21.63 24.16
CA GLU A 799 -7.64 -22.65 23.80
C GLU A 799 -6.92 -22.37 22.47
N ARG A 800 -7.51 -21.54 21.60
CA ARG A 800 -6.87 -21.11 20.35
C ARG A 800 -5.62 -20.25 20.57
N PHE A 801 -5.44 -19.70 21.77
CA PHE A 801 -4.28 -18.88 22.13
C PHE A 801 -3.17 -19.65 22.86
N MET A 802 -3.26 -20.98 22.99
CA MET A 802 -2.26 -21.76 23.72
C MET A 802 -0.84 -21.69 23.11
N LEU A 803 -0.73 -21.59 21.78
CA LEU A 803 0.56 -21.38 21.12
C LEU A 803 1.18 -20.02 21.50
N GLN A 804 0.34 -18.98 21.58
CA GLN A 804 0.79 -17.66 22.02
C GLN A 804 1.23 -17.69 23.49
N VAL A 805 0.52 -18.41 24.36
CA VAL A 805 0.92 -18.61 25.76
C VAL A 805 2.29 -19.29 25.83
N GLY A 806 2.50 -20.37 25.07
CA GLY A 806 3.78 -21.08 25.00
C GLY A 806 4.94 -20.19 24.51
N LEU A 807 4.68 -19.34 23.50
CA LEU A 807 5.65 -18.36 23.01
C LEU A 807 6.04 -17.36 24.11
N LEU A 808 5.06 -16.76 24.80
CA LEU A 808 5.32 -15.80 25.88
C LEU A 808 6.08 -16.44 27.04
N SER A 809 5.72 -17.66 27.44
CA SER A 809 6.46 -18.41 28.47
C SER A 809 7.92 -18.69 28.05
N THR A 810 8.14 -19.04 26.78
CA THR A 810 9.50 -19.29 26.26
C THR A 810 10.31 -17.99 26.20
N LEU A 811 9.69 -16.89 25.75
CA LEU A 811 10.31 -15.56 25.76
C LEU A 811 10.67 -15.15 27.19
N GLN A 812 9.77 -15.36 28.15
CA GLN A 812 10.03 -15.10 29.55
C GLN A 812 11.28 -15.87 30.00
N VAL A 813 11.32 -17.19 29.87
CA VAL A 813 12.49 -18.01 30.26
C VAL A 813 13.78 -17.50 29.60
N ARG A 814 13.74 -17.20 28.29
CA ARG A 814 14.89 -16.67 27.55
C ARG A 814 15.41 -15.34 28.09
N GLU A 815 14.52 -14.43 28.51
CA GLU A 815 14.94 -13.16 29.11
C GLU A 815 15.52 -13.36 30.53
N HIS A 816 15.04 -14.37 31.28
CA HIS A 816 15.54 -14.68 32.62
C HIS A 816 16.89 -15.41 32.60
N GLU A 817 17.03 -16.45 31.79
CA GLU A 817 18.26 -17.28 31.70
C GLU A 817 19.36 -16.63 30.84
N GLY A 818 19.02 -15.59 30.07
CA GLY A 818 19.97 -14.84 29.26
C GLY A 818 20.93 -13.96 30.09
N ARG A 819 21.70 -13.10 29.40
CA ARG A 819 22.65 -12.17 30.05
C ARG A 819 22.01 -11.25 31.11
N GLY A 820 20.68 -11.06 31.09
CA GLY A 820 19.93 -10.29 32.09
C GLY A 820 19.95 -10.94 33.48
N GLY A 821 19.70 -12.24 33.60
CA GLY A 821 19.76 -12.95 34.89
C GLY A 821 21.16 -13.04 35.49
N TYR A 822 22.20 -13.11 34.65
CA TYR A 822 23.60 -13.13 35.12
C TYR A 822 24.07 -11.77 35.68
N ILE A 823 23.58 -10.64 35.14
CA ILE A 823 23.87 -9.31 35.68
C ILE A 823 23.11 -9.07 37.00
N GLN A 824 22.01 -9.80 37.23
CA GLN A 824 21.17 -9.70 38.43
C GLN A 824 21.69 -10.49 39.63
N SER A 825 22.52 -11.53 39.43
CA SER A 825 23.11 -12.28 40.55
C SER A 825 24.20 -11.50 41.31
N ILE A 826 24.52 -10.29 40.86
CA ILE A 826 25.56 -9.43 41.42
C ILE A 826 24.86 -8.28 42.15
N GLY A 827 24.99 -8.23 43.48
CA GLY A 827 24.35 -7.23 44.33
C GLY A 827 24.75 -5.80 43.95
N ILE A 828 23.77 -4.95 43.65
CA ILE A 828 24.03 -3.57 43.25
C ILE A 828 24.68 -2.76 44.37
N ASP A 829 24.28 -3.01 45.62
CA ASP A 829 24.81 -2.30 46.79
C ASP A 829 26.31 -2.51 46.93
N GLN A 830 26.78 -3.76 46.78
CA GLN A 830 28.20 -4.10 46.86
C GLN A 830 29.03 -3.42 45.76
N ARG A 831 28.55 -3.42 44.49
CA ARG A 831 29.24 -2.68 43.41
C ARG A 831 29.21 -1.17 43.60
N TYR A 832 28.12 -0.64 44.14
CA TYR A 832 28.03 0.79 44.42
C TYR A 832 29.05 1.21 45.48
N GLU A 833 29.24 0.38 46.51
CA GLU A 833 30.27 0.60 47.51
C GLU A 833 31.68 0.41 46.94
N ASP A 834 31.91 -0.55 46.05
CA ASP A 834 33.20 -0.75 45.39
C ASP A 834 33.61 0.43 44.48
N VAL A 835 32.64 1.05 43.80
CA VAL A 835 32.90 2.12 42.80
C VAL A 835 32.75 3.53 43.38
N PHE A 836 31.83 3.74 44.31
CA PHE A 836 31.47 5.04 44.88
C PHE A 836 31.50 5.06 46.42
N GLY A 837 32.15 4.08 47.04
CA GLY A 837 32.33 3.99 48.48
C GLY A 837 33.10 5.18 49.08
N PRO A 838 33.11 5.31 50.41
CA PRO A 838 33.62 6.48 51.12
C PRO A 838 35.16 6.65 51.13
N GLN A 839 35.91 5.96 50.26
CA GLN A 839 37.36 6.18 50.13
C GLN A 839 37.69 7.47 49.38
#